data_AF-A0AAW4JPZ0-F1
#
_entry.id   AF-A0AAW4JPZ0-F1
#
_cell.length_a   1.000
_cell.length_b   1.000
_cell.length_c   1.000
_cell.angle_alpha   90.00
_cell.angle_beta   90.00
_cell.angle_gamma   90.00
#
_symmetry.space_group_name_H-M   'P 1'
#
loop_
_entity.id
_entity.type
_entity.pdbx_description
1 polymer ?
#
loop_
_entity_poly.entity_id
_entity_poly.type
_entity_poly.pdbx_seq_one_letter_code
_entity_poly.pdbx_strand_id
1 'polypeptide(L)'
;MPIPLRDSGFDLDKLVLLKTIGGPVAQTLLDMSSAMQIAAPTPVPPPDFSARQITHFRQTCQTLQGEARDRLEAAMLKTSTMNCAQVAIILGQADLHLAAVTASPNAFSYEIELIAGSNSGLRWTEKFGRGDINASLAALAEARRFNVYSHLDLFTHGLEKSIGERFSYGNIPLGKLFSTEWLSGRGKFFTAYDLKYMEMIRSDLTLHRVHVPDPRAAHALIQPYVPRWTEAINSLIVTLSRSSPLRRVISSQSLLSHGTISLNPEDHKMFKRALPRLSLLYTQLLAQIPTHLREDAEIWLDLLTLSSDNKRQTRFHSHMDSPLRQRPILSAGAQRLVALPHKLSTDLSTVVDEIWSSNLKEAYFSARARSVETIALHTLTERLTGCRSIGGGFYTSRDGRIRGEVDGVVLWHDICIILEGKGGFLSIASRRGHDEAALADLRQTVGEGYFQAARIARVLEVDGSVDLRSTTGETLVVNGKSLRRMYVIIPTADDFHVVATKLPILWHKGVLPRGSLPLIISAQDLLLLADALTSATQLIAYLDFREEILANTWLHLADELEILGAFLGGLDVVGESQMELADGSTRQRFGRKRKVKIVNIAPMQQERYIDPWMARKFSQSLDGDPTIKPPARHDAESERALEDLWRNERDLGSITAGICLDRRIPGLIVKGCRGLHIRKIHVRRHYGISAVAFPSHMSIERVKKNPEVKKEANRSRYILYVEIEKGSPRLRHVALGRKHARFKAGNVRTALRSGVPLHNGWYERMEARRSKSFNRAAVAALEAEGLSRDIAVGVVRAGLANQVRETSRAGVDLARVAALWLGDVAQLAVEQRTHPASLQLQNATLVRILLMVESFTLPKKNVLPLLRLMVSERNSEPYAAAKEARLLANDDEELIRSAISAVLREEPEALQRLRSGKKSVRNYLLGRVAKRMGMAPRPDLAMQILTQATEQEGGWARLTQSQGVRE
;
A
#
# COMPACT_ATOMS: atom_id res chain seq x y z
N MET A 1 7.42 -9.90 23.08
CA MET A 1 6.29 -9.09 23.55
C MET A 1 5.01 -9.77 23.10
N PRO A 2 3.89 -9.65 23.83
CA PRO A 2 2.59 -10.07 23.30
C PRO A 2 2.17 -9.14 22.16
N ILE A 3 1.36 -9.67 21.24
CA ILE A 3 0.70 -8.96 20.14
C ILE A 3 0.09 -7.63 20.65
N PRO A 4 0.15 -6.51 19.90
CA PRO A 4 -0.50 -5.26 20.30
C PRO A 4 -1.98 -5.48 20.64
N LEU A 5 -2.47 -4.85 21.71
CA LEU A 5 -3.85 -5.00 22.25
C LEU A 5 -4.96 -4.65 21.23
N ARG A 6 -4.65 -3.91 20.16
CA ARG A 6 -5.63 -3.46 19.15
C ARG A 6 -6.15 -4.56 18.26
N ASP A 7 -5.28 -5.47 17.86
CA ASP A 7 -5.67 -6.65 17.09
C ASP A 7 -6.41 -7.66 18.00
N SER A 8 -6.09 -7.68 19.30
CA SER A 8 -6.71 -8.61 20.24
C SER A 8 -8.19 -8.32 20.49
N GLY A 9 -8.61 -7.04 20.51
CA GLY A 9 -10.02 -6.68 20.66
C GLY A 9 -10.90 -7.15 19.50
N PHE A 10 -10.44 -6.98 18.27
CA PHE A 10 -11.13 -7.51 17.07
C PHE A 10 -11.19 -9.04 17.09
N ASP A 11 -10.09 -9.70 17.48
CA ASP A 11 -10.05 -11.16 17.61
C ASP A 11 -10.98 -11.69 18.70
N LEU A 12 -11.11 -10.99 19.83
CA LEU A 12 -12.09 -11.33 20.87
C LEU A 12 -13.53 -11.22 20.33
N ASP A 13 -13.85 -10.15 19.60
CA ASP A 13 -15.15 -9.97 18.95
C ASP A 13 -15.41 -11.07 17.90
N LYS A 14 -14.38 -11.48 17.16
CA LYS A 14 -14.41 -12.60 16.21
C LYS A 14 -14.73 -13.93 16.90
N LEU A 15 -14.11 -14.23 18.05
CA LEU A 15 -14.42 -15.44 18.83
C LEU A 15 -15.89 -15.49 19.27
N VAL A 16 -16.45 -14.34 19.68
CA VAL A 16 -17.85 -14.23 20.10
C VAL A 16 -18.79 -14.56 18.96
N LEU A 17 -18.57 -13.96 17.78
CA LEU A 17 -19.44 -14.19 16.63
C LEU A 17 -19.29 -15.60 16.05
N LEU A 18 -18.10 -16.19 16.06
CA LEU A 18 -17.90 -17.59 15.65
C LEU A 18 -18.72 -18.57 16.50
N LYS A 19 -18.81 -18.33 17.82
CA LYS A 19 -19.67 -19.12 18.71
C LYS A 19 -21.15 -19.00 18.34
N THR A 20 -21.58 -17.81 17.91
CA THR A 20 -22.97 -17.55 17.49
C THR A 20 -23.30 -18.19 16.15
N ILE A 21 -22.37 -18.17 15.18
CA ILE A 21 -22.58 -18.78 13.84
C ILE A 21 -22.71 -20.30 13.95
N GLY A 22 -21.83 -20.94 14.73
CA GLY A 22 -21.83 -22.38 14.94
C GLY A 22 -21.47 -23.21 13.69
N GLY A 23 -21.49 -24.53 13.83
CA GLY A 23 -21.16 -25.48 12.78
C GLY A 23 -19.65 -25.78 12.62
N PRO A 24 -19.28 -26.76 11.77
CA PRO A 24 -17.91 -27.31 11.73
C PRO A 24 -16.83 -26.30 11.33
N VAL A 25 -17.15 -25.43 10.35
CA VAL A 25 -16.24 -24.38 9.89
C VAL A 25 -16.00 -23.35 11.00
N ALA A 26 -17.08 -22.86 11.63
CA ALA A 26 -16.98 -21.87 12.70
C ALA A 26 -16.20 -22.42 13.90
N GLN A 27 -16.45 -23.67 14.30
CA GLN A 27 -15.76 -24.31 15.42
C GLN A 27 -14.25 -24.42 15.17
N THR A 28 -13.85 -24.82 13.98
CA THR A 28 -12.42 -24.93 13.65
C THR A 28 -11.74 -23.55 13.63
N LEU A 29 -12.41 -22.53 13.07
CA LEU A 29 -11.89 -21.15 13.08
C LEU A 29 -11.80 -20.59 14.51
N LEU A 30 -12.73 -20.99 15.38
CA LEU A 30 -12.73 -20.66 16.80
C LEU A 30 -11.49 -21.27 17.47
N ASP A 31 -11.27 -22.57 17.29
CA ASP A 31 -10.12 -23.28 17.86
C ASP A 31 -8.79 -22.70 17.36
N MET A 32 -8.69 -22.39 16.06
CA MET A 32 -7.54 -21.72 15.46
C MET A 32 -7.28 -20.36 16.10
N SER A 33 -8.32 -19.52 16.21
CA SER A 33 -8.20 -18.16 16.73
C SER A 33 -7.87 -18.17 18.23
N SER A 34 -8.42 -19.12 18.99
CA SER A 34 -8.10 -19.30 20.42
C SER A 34 -6.67 -19.77 20.64
N ALA A 35 -6.15 -20.67 19.80
CA ALA A 35 -4.76 -21.13 19.88
C ALA A 35 -3.76 -19.99 19.63
N MET A 36 -4.06 -19.09 18.69
CA MET A 36 -3.21 -17.92 18.40
C MET A 36 -3.07 -16.95 19.58
N GLN A 37 -4.05 -16.91 20.51
CA GLN A 37 -3.99 -16.04 21.69
C GLN A 37 -3.06 -16.54 22.80
N ILE A 38 -2.67 -17.82 22.82
CA ILE A 38 -1.95 -18.46 23.96
C ILE A 38 -0.41 -18.45 23.77
N ALA A 39 0.11 -17.78 22.73
CA ALA A 39 1.55 -17.53 22.51
C ALA A 39 2.45 -18.77 22.25
N ALA A 40 1.88 -19.90 21.81
CA ALA A 40 2.63 -20.97 21.17
C ALA A 40 1.93 -21.38 19.87
N PRO A 41 2.60 -21.35 18.70
CA PRO A 41 2.02 -21.84 17.45
C PRO A 41 1.88 -23.36 17.58
N THR A 42 0.76 -23.81 18.12
CA THR A 42 0.40 -25.22 18.07
C THR A 42 -0.01 -25.47 16.62
N PRO A 43 0.58 -26.45 15.91
CA PRO A 43 0.20 -26.72 14.54
C PRO A 43 -1.26 -27.18 14.51
N VAL A 44 -2.17 -26.28 14.11
CA VAL A 44 -3.57 -26.65 13.88
C VAL A 44 -3.60 -27.44 12.58
N PRO A 45 -4.14 -28.68 12.56
CA PRO A 45 -4.28 -29.44 11.32
C PRO A 45 -5.09 -28.63 10.30
N PRO A 46 -4.72 -28.69 9.00
CA PRO A 46 -5.48 -27.98 7.99
C PRO A 46 -6.93 -28.47 8.01
N PRO A 47 -7.90 -27.55 7.91
CA PRO A 47 -9.30 -27.95 7.97
C PRO A 47 -9.67 -28.88 6.82
N ASP A 48 -10.31 -30.01 7.13
CA ASP A 48 -10.91 -30.91 6.15
C ASP A 48 -12.40 -30.56 6.00
N PHE A 49 -12.67 -29.48 5.27
CA PHE A 49 -14.04 -29.06 4.98
C PHE A 49 -14.48 -29.51 3.59
N SER A 50 -15.73 -29.97 3.47
CA SER A 50 -16.37 -30.07 2.16
C SER A 50 -16.63 -28.67 1.60
N ALA A 51 -16.59 -28.53 0.26
CA ALA A 51 -16.96 -27.28 -0.42
C ALA A 51 -18.33 -26.77 0.05
N ARG A 52 -19.31 -27.69 0.22
CA ARG A 52 -20.65 -27.38 0.74
C ARG A 52 -20.63 -26.73 2.13
N GLN A 53 -19.80 -27.22 3.05
CA GLN A 53 -19.66 -26.63 4.38
C GLN A 53 -19.09 -25.21 4.31
N ILE A 54 -18.11 -24.97 3.43
CA ILE A 54 -17.56 -23.62 3.23
C ILE A 54 -18.60 -22.69 2.60
N THR A 55 -19.23 -23.11 1.50
CA THR A 55 -20.25 -22.29 0.81
C THR A 55 -21.40 -21.93 1.76
N HIS A 56 -21.87 -22.88 2.58
CA HIS A 56 -22.92 -22.60 3.57
C HIS A 56 -22.46 -21.58 4.61
N PHE A 57 -21.28 -21.75 5.20
CA PHE A 57 -20.73 -20.79 6.16
C PHE A 57 -20.61 -19.38 5.55
N ARG A 58 -20.15 -19.26 4.30
CA ARG A 58 -20.05 -17.99 3.58
C ARG A 58 -21.41 -17.33 3.38
N GLN A 59 -22.41 -18.08 2.93
CA GLN A 59 -23.79 -17.57 2.78
C GLN A 59 -24.35 -17.06 4.12
N THR A 60 -24.07 -17.78 5.21
CA THR A 60 -24.44 -17.34 6.57
C THR A 60 -23.75 -16.04 6.94
N CYS A 61 -22.43 -15.91 6.71
CA CYS A 61 -21.70 -14.66 6.95
C CYS A 61 -22.26 -13.49 6.12
N GLN A 62 -22.58 -13.70 4.84
CA GLN A 62 -23.13 -12.67 3.97
C GLN A 62 -24.54 -12.23 4.41
N THR A 63 -25.37 -13.16 4.86
CA THR A 63 -26.70 -12.86 5.40
C THR A 63 -26.59 -12.02 6.68
N LEU A 64 -25.78 -12.46 7.64
CA LEU A 64 -25.55 -11.75 8.90
C LEU A 64 -24.87 -10.39 8.70
N GLN A 65 -24.01 -10.27 7.70
CA GLN A 65 -23.43 -9.00 7.26
C GLN A 65 -24.52 -8.04 6.77
N GLY A 66 -25.46 -8.51 5.94
CA GLY A 66 -26.63 -7.73 5.51
C GLY A 66 -27.48 -7.25 6.68
N GLU A 67 -27.81 -8.14 7.62
CA GLU A 67 -28.58 -7.76 8.81
C GLU A 67 -27.86 -6.73 9.70
N ALA A 68 -26.55 -6.91 9.92
CA ALA A 68 -25.74 -5.97 10.68
C ALA A 68 -25.73 -4.58 10.01
N ARG A 69 -25.72 -4.54 8.68
CA ARG A 69 -25.83 -3.30 7.92
C ARG A 69 -27.19 -2.62 8.13
N ASP A 70 -28.29 -3.36 8.06
CA ASP A 70 -29.63 -2.80 8.25
C ASP A 70 -29.81 -2.24 9.68
N ARG A 71 -29.31 -2.98 10.68
CA ARG A 71 -29.29 -2.51 12.08
C ARG A 71 -28.39 -1.29 12.27
N LEU A 72 -27.24 -1.24 11.57
CA LEU A 72 -26.38 -0.06 11.55
C LEU A 72 -27.12 1.15 10.97
N GLU A 73 -27.78 1.01 9.82
CA GLU A 73 -28.56 2.09 9.19
C GLU A 73 -29.66 2.60 10.14
N ALA A 74 -30.37 1.69 10.82
CA ALA A 74 -31.37 2.05 11.82
C ALA A 74 -30.78 2.77 13.05
N ALA A 75 -29.62 2.34 13.53
CA ALA A 75 -28.92 3.00 14.64
C ALA A 75 -28.45 4.41 14.25
N MET A 76 -27.99 4.58 13.02
CA MET A 76 -27.51 5.86 12.49
C MET A 76 -28.61 6.92 12.31
N LEU A 77 -29.90 6.55 12.35
CA LEU A 77 -31.00 7.51 12.43
C LEU A 77 -31.05 8.26 13.78
N LYS A 78 -30.46 7.66 14.83
CA LYS A 78 -30.47 8.17 16.21
C LYS A 78 -29.15 8.80 16.63
N THR A 79 -28.16 8.88 15.74
CA THR A 79 -26.84 9.45 16.02
C THR A 79 -26.23 10.09 14.77
N SER A 80 -24.97 10.52 14.85
CA SER A 80 -24.22 11.12 13.75
C SER A 80 -22.85 10.44 13.61
N THR A 81 -22.21 10.57 12.44
CA THR A 81 -20.83 10.09 12.25
C THR A 81 -19.88 10.77 13.23
N MET A 82 -20.08 12.06 13.50
CA MET A 82 -19.26 12.84 14.41
C MET A 82 -19.38 12.34 15.86
N ASN A 83 -20.59 12.07 16.32
CA ASN A 83 -20.82 11.49 17.66
C ASN A 83 -20.17 10.11 17.78
N CYS A 84 -20.33 9.24 16.77
CA CYS A 84 -19.71 7.92 16.76
C CYS A 84 -18.18 8.01 16.80
N ALA A 85 -17.57 8.93 16.04
CA ALA A 85 -16.13 9.16 16.05
C ALA A 85 -15.64 9.65 17.43
N GLN A 86 -16.35 10.56 18.09
CA GLN A 86 -15.99 11.02 19.44
C GLN A 86 -16.02 9.86 20.46
N VAL A 87 -17.05 9.02 20.41
CA VAL A 87 -17.15 7.84 21.27
C VAL A 87 -16.01 6.86 20.99
N ALA A 88 -15.74 6.56 19.71
CA ALA A 88 -14.65 5.68 19.31
C ALA A 88 -13.27 6.19 19.75
N ILE A 89 -13.02 7.51 19.69
CA ILE A 89 -11.77 8.11 20.18
C ILE A 89 -11.57 7.84 21.68
N ILE A 90 -12.60 8.06 22.52
CA ILE A 90 -12.50 7.74 23.96
C ILE A 90 -12.23 6.25 24.19
N LEU A 91 -12.88 5.37 23.43
CA LEU A 91 -12.80 3.93 23.64
C LEU A 91 -11.50 3.31 23.16
N GLY A 92 -10.92 3.83 22.06
CA GLY A 92 -9.91 3.12 21.27
C GLY A 92 -8.59 3.85 21.07
N GLN A 93 -8.45 5.11 21.52
CA GLN A 93 -7.23 5.89 21.26
C GLN A 93 -6.14 5.72 22.34
N ALA A 94 -6.51 5.27 23.54
CA ALA A 94 -5.56 4.94 24.58
C ALA A 94 -4.79 3.65 24.22
N ASP A 95 -3.47 3.73 24.19
CA ASP A 95 -2.59 2.57 24.16
C ASP A 95 -2.22 2.19 25.60
N LEU A 96 -2.72 1.04 26.06
CA LEU A 96 -2.50 0.57 27.42
C LEU A 96 -1.11 -0.02 27.64
N HIS A 97 -0.44 -0.48 26.58
CA HIS A 97 0.95 -0.94 26.69
C HIS A 97 1.89 0.24 26.91
N LEU A 98 1.60 1.37 26.27
CA LEU A 98 2.36 2.62 26.40
C LEU A 98 1.86 3.52 27.53
N ALA A 99 0.72 3.18 28.15
CA ALA A 99 0.01 4.02 29.11
C ALA A 99 -0.21 5.47 28.61
N ALA A 100 -0.48 5.62 27.30
CA ALA A 100 -0.51 6.92 26.63
C ALA A 100 -1.61 6.99 25.55
N VAL A 101 -2.12 8.20 25.29
CA VAL A 101 -2.93 8.47 24.09
C VAL A 101 -1.98 8.84 22.97
N THR A 102 -2.05 8.11 21.86
CA THR A 102 -1.12 8.27 20.72
C THR A 102 -1.87 8.70 19.47
N ALA A 103 -1.17 9.14 18.43
CA ALA A 103 -1.78 9.50 17.14
C ALA A 103 -2.00 8.29 16.19
N SER A 104 -1.60 7.10 16.61
CA SER A 104 -1.72 5.84 15.85
C SER A 104 -3.18 5.40 15.62
N PRO A 105 -3.44 4.37 14.79
CA PRO A 105 -4.82 4.01 14.43
C PRO A 105 -5.69 3.68 15.63
N ASN A 106 -6.87 4.28 15.70
CA ASN A 106 -7.86 3.95 16.72
C ASN A 106 -8.29 2.48 16.57
N ALA A 107 -8.53 1.77 17.68
CA ALA A 107 -9.00 0.38 17.69
C ALA A 107 -10.34 0.16 16.93
N PHE A 108 -11.07 1.24 16.64
CA PHE A 108 -12.36 1.25 15.94
C PHE A 108 -12.32 2.05 14.62
N SER A 109 -11.14 2.22 14.01
CA SER A 109 -10.98 3.00 12.77
C SER A 109 -11.87 2.47 11.63
N TYR A 110 -11.94 1.15 11.44
CA TYR A 110 -12.78 0.53 10.40
C TYR A 110 -14.26 0.76 10.62
N GLU A 111 -14.70 0.78 11.88
CA GLU A 111 -16.08 1.09 12.25
C GLU A 111 -16.40 2.55 11.93
N ILE A 112 -15.50 3.48 12.26
CA ILE A 112 -15.66 4.90 11.94
C ILE A 112 -15.74 5.10 10.41
N GLU A 113 -14.86 4.45 9.65
CA GLU A 113 -14.86 4.50 8.19
C GLU A 113 -16.14 3.95 7.58
N LEU A 114 -16.63 2.80 8.05
CA LEU A 114 -17.90 2.24 7.61
C LEU A 114 -19.07 3.16 7.96
N ILE A 115 -19.10 3.71 9.18
CA ILE A 115 -20.13 4.65 9.66
C ILE A 115 -20.15 5.94 8.84
N ALA A 116 -18.99 6.47 8.46
CA ALA A 116 -18.90 7.64 7.59
C ALA A 116 -19.58 7.39 6.24
N GLY A 117 -19.65 6.13 5.83
CA GLY A 117 -20.36 5.70 4.65
C GLY A 117 -21.88 5.53 4.76
N SER A 118 -22.46 5.72 5.95
CA SER A 118 -23.91 5.72 6.10
C SER A 118 -24.52 7.07 5.69
N ASN A 119 -25.84 7.07 5.44
CA ASN A 119 -26.63 8.28 5.14
C ASN A 119 -26.79 9.25 6.34
N SER A 120 -25.99 9.10 7.39
CA SER A 120 -26.01 9.97 8.56
C SER A 120 -25.49 11.38 8.27
N GLY A 121 -25.99 12.37 9.02
CA GLY A 121 -25.44 13.72 9.00
C GLY A 121 -24.12 13.85 9.77
N LEU A 122 -23.39 14.94 9.53
CA LEU A 122 -22.24 15.37 10.32
C LEU A 122 -22.67 16.39 11.39
N ARG A 123 -23.55 15.99 12.30
CA ARG A 123 -24.06 16.88 13.35
C ARG A 123 -23.14 16.86 14.56
N TRP A 124 -22.83 18.06 15.08
CA TRP A 124 -22.18 18.22 16.38
C TRP A 124 -23.24 18.32 17.48
N THR A 125 -22.97 17.68 18.61
CA THR A 125 -23.85 17.67 19.77
C THR A 125 -23.15 18.37 20.93
N GLU A 126 -23.57 19.59 21.26
CA GLU A 126 -23.00 20.35 22.38
C GLU A 126 -23.24 19.65 23.72
N LYS A 127 -24.44 19.10 23.91
CA LYS A 127 -24.87 18.41 25.12
C LYS A 127 -25.31 16.99 24.79
N PHE A 128 -24.40 16.03 24.95
CA PHE A 128 -24.71 14.61 24.76
C PHE A 128 -25.80 14.15 25.74
N GLY A 129 -26.91 13.65 25.20
CA GLY A 129 -27.92 12.90 25.94
C GLY A 129 -27.46 11.47 26.21
N ARG A 130 -28.18 10.76 27.10
CA ARG A 130 -27.98 9.31 27.27
C ARG A 130 -28.30 8.55 25.97
N GLY A 131 -29.35 9.00 25.27
CA GLY A 131 -29.76 8.44 23.98
C GLY A 131 -28.65 8.51 22.93
N ASP A 132 -27.97 9.66 22.81
CA ASP A 132 -26.91 9.86 21.80
C ASP A 132 -25.71 8.93 22.02
N ILE A 133 -25.28 8.77 23.28
CA ILE A 133 -24.16 7.89 23.64
C ILE A 133 -24.51 6.44 23.36
N ASN A 134 -25.69 6.00 23.80
CA ASN A 134 -26.14 4.61 23.61
C ASN A 134 -26.36 4.29 22.12
N ALA A 135 -26.92 5.23 21.35
CA ALA A 135 -27.08 5.08 19.90
C ALA A 135 -25.72 4.99 19.18
N SER A 136 -24.74 5.78 19.60
CA SER A 136 -23.37 5.74 19.05
C SER A 136 -22.66 4.43 19.36
N LEU A 137 -22.79 3.92 20.60
CA LEU A 137 -22.26 2.60 20.98
C LEU A 137 -22.92 1.48 20.18
N ALA A 138 -24.25 1.53 20.00
CA ALA A 138 -24.98 0.56 19.19
C ALA A 138 -24.51 0.58 17.73
N ALA A 139 -24.35 1.76 17.14
CA ALA A 139 -23.83 1.91 15.78
C ALA A 139 -22.41 1.33 15.63
N LEU A 140 -21.50 1.64 16.56
CA LEU A 140 -20.15 1.05 16.56
C LEU A 140 -20.18 -0.48 16.68
N ALA A 141 -21.04 -1.03 17.54
CA ALA A 141 -21.18 -2.47 17.70
C ALA A 141 -21.72 -3.16 16.44
N GLU A 142 -22.72 -2.59 15.75
CA GLU A 142 -23.21 -3.13 14.48
C GLU A 142 -22.16 -3.00 13.36
N ALA A 143 -21.43 -1.89 13.31
CA ALA A 143 -20.31 -1.72 12.38
C ALA A 143 -19.20 -2.78 12.62
N ARG A 144 -18.89 -3.08 13.89
CA ARG A 144 -17.93 -4.14 14.26
C ARG A 144 -18.41 -5.51 13.81
N ARG A 145 -19.70 -5.83 14.00
CA ARG A 145 -20.29 -7.09 13.49
C ARG A 145 -20.16 -7.21 11.98
N PHE A 146 -20.50 -6.14 11.25
CA PHE A 146 -20.34 -6.08 9.80
C PHE A 146 -18.89 -6.38 9.38
N ASN A 147 -17.91 -5.72 9.99
CA ASN A 147 -16.50 -5.90 9.66
C ASN A 147 -16.00 -7.33 9.97
N VAL A 148 -16.39 -7.90 11.12
CA VAL A 148 -16.02 -9.28 11.48
C VAL A 148 -16.63 -10.30 10.51
N TYR A 149 -17.91 -10.18 10.16
CA TYR A 149 -18.53 -11.08 9.18
C TYR A 149 -17.90 -10.95 7.79
N SER A 150 -17.57 -9.72 7.37
CA SER A 150 -16.85 -9.45 6.11
C SER A 150 -15.49 -10.14 6.10
N HIS A 151 -14.74 -10.05 7.20
CA HIS A 151 -13.44 -10.70 7.35
C HIS A 151 -13.56 -12.24 7.30
N LEU A 152 -14.57 -12.81 7.96
CA LEU A 152 -14.82 -14.26 7.95
C LEU A 152 -15.21 -14.79 6.56
N ASP A 153 -16.07 -14.09 5.80
CA ASP A 153 -16.39 -14.45 4.40
C ASP A 153 -15.14 -14.39 3.52
N LEU A 154 -14.35 -13.31 3.63
CA LEU A 154 -13.13 -13.16 2.84
C LEU A 154 -12.10 -14.26 3.13
N PHE A 155 -11.89 -14.60 4.41
CA PHE A 155 -10.99 -15.68 4.81
C PHE A 155 -11.43 -17.02 4.22
N THR A 156 -12.70 -17.37 4.39
CA THR A 156 -13.24 -18.66 3.94
C THR A 156 -13.39 -18.78 2.42
N HIS A 157 -13.58 -17.69 1.69
CA HIS A 157 -13.45 -17.67 0.23
C HIS A 157 -12.05 -18.14 -0.25
N GLY A 158 -11.01 -17.87 0.54
CA GLY A 158 -9.65 -18.36 0.24
C GLY A 158 -9.49 -19.85 0.49
N LEU A 159 -10.18 -20.38 1.50
CA LEU A 159 -10.21 -21.81 1.78
C LEU A 159 -10.97 -22.56 0.69
N GLU A 160 -12.11 -22.05 0.21
CA GLU A 160 -12.90 -22.66 -0.88
C GLU A 160 -12.07 -22.85 -2.15
N LYS A 161 -11.31 -21.82 -2.55
CA LYS A 161 -10.39 -21.90 -3.71
C LYS A 161 -9.22 -22.86 -3.51
N SER A 162 -8.93 -23.28 -2.28
CA SER A 162 -7.83 -24.21 -1.99
C SER A 162 -8.28 -25.65 -1.71
N ILE A 163 -9.58 -25.92 -1.56
CA ILE A 163 -10.12 -27.28 -1.49
C ILE A 163 -9.97 -27.97 -2.86
N GLY A 164 -9.21 -29.06 -2.90
CA GLY A 164 -9.03 -29.91 -4.09
C GLY A 164 -7.79 -29.60 -4.91
N GLU A 165 -7.20 -28.42 -4.76
CA GLU A 165 -5.94 -28.06 -5.41
C GLU A 165 -4.76 -28.28 -4.45
N ARG A 166 -3.72 -29.00 -4.90
CA ARG A 166 -2.50 -29.13 -4.11
C ARG A 166 -2.00 -27.72 -3.76
N PHE A 167 -1.76 -27.43 -2.48
CA PHE A 167 -1.18 -26.17 -2.02
C PHE A 167 0.06 -25.87 -2.87
N SER A 168 -0.08 -24.94 -3.81
CA SER A 168 0.92 -24.60 -4.79
C SER A 168 0.97 -23.08 -4.92
N TYR A 169 2.18 -22.54 -5.09
CA TYR A 169 2.38 -21.09 -5.24
C TYR A 169 1.57 -20.48 -6.40
N GLY A 170 1.05 -21.31 -7.31
CA GLY A 170 0.21 -20.87 -8.43
C GLY A 170 -1.19 -20.41 -8.05
N ASN A 171 -1.73 -20.83 -6.91
CA ASN A 171 -3.13 -20.63 -6.57
C ASN A 171 -3.34 -19.61 -5.43
N ILE A 172 -2.26 -18.96 -4.99
CA ILE A 172 -2.33 -17.87 -4.02
C ILE A 172 -2.94 -16.63 -4.72
N PRO A 173 -4.08 -16.10 -4.24
CA PRO A 173 -4.69 -14.88 -4.76
C PRO A 173 -3.77 -13.68 -4.45
N LEU A 174 -3.19 -13.06 -5.49
CA LEU A 174 -2.27 -11.94 -5.34
C LEU A 174 -2.95 -10.71 -4.74
N GLY A 175 -4.19 -10.44 -5.12
CA GLY A 175 -4.98 -9.33 -4.59
C GLY A 175 -5.16 -9.46 -3.08
N LYS A 176 -5.27 -10.68 -2.55
CA LYS A 176 -5.37 -10.88 -1.10
C LYS A 176 -4.14 -10.37 -0.35
N LEU A 177 -2.94 -10.59 -0.90
CA LEU A 177 -1.69 -10.14 -0.30
C LEU A 177 -1.65 -8.61 -0.16
N PHE A 178 -2.20 -7.87 -1.13
CA PHE A 178 -2.33 -6.42 -1.06
C PHE A 178 -3.49 -5.96 -0.17
N SER A 179 -4.60 -6.69 -0.12
CA SER A 179 -5.79 -6.29 0.65
C SER A 179 -5.60 -6.39 2.17
N THR A 180 -4.73 -7.28 2.65
CA THR A 180 -4.43 -7.44 4.08
C THR A 180 -3.58 -6.32 4.65
N GLU A 181 -2.85 -5.59 3.81
CA GLU A 181 -1.98 -4.48 4.24
C GLU A 181 -2.76 -3.21 4.54
N TRP A 182 -3.87 -2.98 3.81
CA TRP A 182 -4.87 -1.96 4.16
C TRP A 182 -5.60 -2.27 5.46
N LEU A 183 -5.63 -3.55 5.85
CA LEU A 183 -6.16 -4.03 7.12
C LEU A 183 -5.12 -4.01 8.25
N SER A 184 -3.92 -3.47 8.03
CA SER A 184 -3.00 -3.27 9.13
C SER A 184 -3.49 -2.09 9.99
N GLY A 185 -4.28 -2.42 11.03
CA GLY A 185 -4.68 -1.51 12.11
C GLY A 185 -3.50 -0.97 12.95
N ARG A 186 -2.28 -1.12 12.44
CA ARG A 186 -1.01 -0.79 13.10
C ARG A 186 -0.49 0.57 12.69
N GLY A 187 -0.83 1.04 11.48
CA GLY A 187 -0.27 2.27 10.90
C GLY A 187 1.23 2.13 10.63
N LYS A 188 1.79 2.88 9.68
CA LYS A 188 3.26 2.93 9.51
C LYS A 188 3.88 3.91 10.51
N PHE A 189 5.10 3.70 11.00
CA PHE A 189 5.74 4.77 11.77
C PHE A 189 6.05 5.94 10.81
N PHE A 190 5.34 7.06 10.95
CA PHE A 190 5.66 8.26 10.19
C PHE A 190 6.98 8.84 10.68
N THR A 191 7.94 8.94 9.78
CA THR A 191 9.34 9.20 10.11
C THR A 191 9.94 10.29 9.23
N ALA A 192 11.19 10.69 9.53
CA ALA A 192 11.99 11.49 8.62
C ALA A 192 12.03 10.92 7.19
N TYR A 193 11.91 9.60 7.03
CA TYR A 193 12.01 8.97 5.71
C TYR A 193 10.78 9.27 4.84
N ASP A 194 9.58 9.15 5.40
CA ASP A 194 8.34 9.58 4.72
C ASP A 194 8.39 11.07 4.38
N LEU A 195 8.83 11.89 5.33
CA LEU A 195 8.92 13.33 5.14
C LEU A 195 9.95 13.70 4.07
N LYS A 196 11.14 13.09 4.09
CA LYS A 196 12.19 13.29 3.07
C LYS A 196 11.69 12.86 1.69
N TYR A 197 10.93 11.76 1.60
CA TYR A 197 10.32 11.32 0.36
C TYR A 197 9.33 12.36 -0.20
N MET A 198 8.38 12.81 0.62
CA MET A 198 7.40 13.82 0.18
C MET A 198 8.05 15.18 -0.14
N GLU A 199 9.07 15.57 0.61
CA GLU A 199 9.80 16.82 0.40
C GLU A 199 10.59 16.80 -0.93
N MET A 200 11.11 15.64 -1.33
CA MET A 200 11.74 15.47 -2.64
C MET A 200 10.72 15.69 -3.77
N ILE A 201 9.52 15.11 -3.63
CA ILE A 201 8.43 15.31 -4.59
C ILE A 201 8.02 16.78 -4.64
N ARG A 202 7.84 17.42 -3.47
CA ARG A 202 7.48 18.84 -3.36
C ARG A 202 8.54 19.74 -4.01
N SER A 203 9.81 19.45 -3.75
CA SER A 203 10.93 20.19 -4.34
C SER A 203 10.94 20.07 -5.86
N ASP A 204 10.76 18.86 -6.39
CA ASP A 204 10.66 18.63 -7.84
C ASP A 204 9.44 19.35 -8.46
N LEU A 205 8.27 19.28 -7.82
CA LEU A 205 7.08 20.02 -8.26
C LEU A 205 7.34 21.54 -8.27
N THR A 206 7.99 22.06 -7.24
CA THR A 206 8.34 23.48 -7.14
C THR A 206 9.32 23.90 -8.24
N LEU A 207 10.34 23.08 -8.54
CA LEU A 207 11.26 23.29 -9.67
C LEU A 207 10.51 23.37 -11.00
N HIS A 208 9.41 22.63 -11.14
CA HIS A 208 8.52 22.65 -12.31
C HIS A 208 7.34 23.64 -12.17
N ARG A 209 7.45 24.61 -11.26
CA ARG A 209 6.46 25.69 -11.03
C ARG A 209 5.06 25.22 -10.63
N VAL A 210 4.96 24.05 -10.00
CA VAL A 210 3.73 23.52 -9.40
C VAL A 210 3.82 23.71 -7.89
N HIS A 211 3.06 24.67 -7.37
CA HIS A 211 3.01 24.92 -5.93
C HIS A 211 2.07 23.93 -5.24
N VAL A 212 2.54 23.32 -4.15
CA VAL A 212 1.77 22.41 -3.30
C VAL A 212 2.05 22.73 -1.83
N PRO A 213 1.07 22.56 -0.92
CA PRO A 213 1.25 22.89 0.49
C PRO A 213 2.25 21.93 1.17
N ASP A 214 3.01 22.41 2.14
CA ASP A 214 3.99 21.62 2.91
C ASP A 214 3.28 20.48 3.68
N PRO A 215 3.65 19.19 3.48
CA PRO A 215 3.11 18.07 4.24
C PRO A 215 3.23 18.19 5.77
N ARG A 216 4.23 18.93 6.28
CA ARG A 216 4.41 19.20 7.72
C ARG A 216 3.22 19.95 8.30
N ALA A 217 2.58 20.81 7.51
CA ALA A 217 1.39 21.53 7.93
C ALA A 217 0.20 20.57 8.12
N ALA A 218 0.05 19.55 7.27
CA ALA A 218 -0.95 18.50 7.48
C ALA A 218 -0.71 17.69 8.76
N HIS A 219 0.55 17.35 9.05
CA HIS A 219 0.92 16.71 10.33
C HIS A 219 0.62 17.62 11.53
N ALA A 220 0.90 18.92 11.42
CA ALA A 220 0.67 19.88 12.48
C ALA A 220 -0.81 19.96 12.90
N LEU A 221 -1.75 19.64 12.00
CA LEU A 221 -3.20 19.64 12.31
C LEU A 221 -3.60 18.64 13.41
N ILE A 222 -2.83 17.56 13.66
CA ILE A 222 -3.14 16.61 14.74
C ILE A 222 -2.56 17.03 16.11
N GLN A 223 -1.51 17.85 16.11
CA GLN A 223 -0.75 18.19 17.33
C GLN A 223 -1.61 18.85 18.42
N PRO A 224 -2.55 19.76 18.12
CA PRO A 224 -3.44 20.35 19.12
C PRO A 224 -4.41 19.35 19.78
N TYR A 225 -4.70 18.23 19.13
CA TYR A 225 -5.68 17.24 19.61
C TYR A 225 -5.06 16.27 20.61
N VAL A 226 -3.83 15.79 20.38
CA VAL A 226 -3.23 14.71 21.19
C VAL A 226 -3.18 15.08 22.68
N PRO A 227 -2.63 16.23 23.12
CA PRO A 227 -2.61 16.59 24.55
C PRO A 227 -4.01 16.74 25.15
N ARG A 228 -4.97 17.30 24.40
CA ARG A 228 -6.36 17.46 24.86
C ARG A 228 -7.06 16.13 25.04
N TRP A 229 -6.84 15.20 24.12
CA TRP A 229 -7.36 13.85 24.21
C TRP A 229 -6.70 13.11 25.37
N THR A 230 -5.38 13.22 25.54
CA THR A 230 -4.65 12.67 26.70
C THR A 230 -5.27 13.13 28.01
N GLU A 231 -5.50 14.42 28.18
CA GLU A 231 -6.12 14.96 29.39
C GLU A 231 -7.54 14.41 29.61
N ALA A 232 -8.40 14.46 28.57
CA ALA A 232 -9.79 14.02 28.65
C ALA A 232 -9.91 12.51 28.94
N ILE A 233 -9.09 11.69 28.26
CA ILE A 233 -9.11 10.23 28.37
C ILE A 233 -8.48 9.79 29.69
N ASN A 234 -7.34 10.35 30.10
CA ASN A 234 -6.70 10.00 31.37
C ASN A 234 -7.59 10.38 32.56
N SER A 235 -8.21 11.56 32.54
CA SER A 235 -9.16 11.98 33.56
C SER A 235 -10.34 10.99 33.67
N LEU A 236 -10.84 10.52 32.53
CA LEU A 236 -11.87 9.49 32.48
C LEU A 236 -11.38 8.16 33.05
N ILE A 237 -10.26 7.61 32.56
CA ILE A 237 -9.72 6.31 33.00
C ILE A 237 -9.46 6.26 34.50
N VAL A 238 -8.86 7.31 35.08
CA VAL A 238 -8.58 7.40 36.53
C VAL A 238 -9.86 7.37 37.36
N THR A 239 -10.95 7.94 36.84
CA THR A 239 -12.23 8.05 37.54
C THR A 239 -13.11 6.80 37.40
N LEU A 240 -12.87 5.96 36.38
CA LEU A 240 -13.70 4.77 36.14
C LEU A 240 -13.50 3.69 37.22
N SER A 241 -14.60 3.29 37.84
CA SER A 241 -14.64 2.16 38.77
C SER A 241 -14.21 0.85 38.07
N ARG A 242 -13.72 -0.12 38.85
CA ARG A 242 -13.34 -1.45 38.31
C ARG A 242 -14.53 -2.18 37.67
N SER A 243 -15.76 -1.91 38.11
CA SER A 243 -16.98 -2.52 37.59
C SER A 243 -17.53 -1.82 36.33
N SER A 244 -16.99 -0.66 35.95
CA SER A 244 -17.46 0.11 34.79
C SER A 244 -17.39 -0.72 33.49
N PRO A 245 -18.51 -0.86 32.76
CA PRO A 245 -18.53 -1.38 31.40
C PRO A 245 -17.57 -0.65 30.47
N LEU A 246 -17.43 0.67 30.64
CA LEU A 246 -16.55 1.50 29.82
C LEU A 246 -15.08 1.11 30.00
N ARG A 247 -14.68 0.84 31.25
CA ARG A 247 -13.32 0.37 31.56
C ARG A 247 -13.01 -0.98 30.92
N ARG A 248 -13.99 -1.89 30.87
CA ARG A 248 -13.83 -3.20 30.21
C ARG A 248 -13.61 -3.03 28.71
N VAL A 249 -14.40 -2.18 28.04
CA VAL A 249 -14.24 -1.91 26.61
C VAL A 249 -12.89 -1.26 26.33
N ILE A 250 -12.47 -0.25 27.09
CA ILE A 250 -11.15 0.38 26.91
C ILE A 250 -10.03 -0.65 27.11
N SER A 251 -10.15 -1.52 28.12
CA SER A 251 -9.11 -2.53 28.44
C SER A 251 -8.97 -3.65 27.40
N SER A 252 -10.09 -4.08 26.82
CA SER A 252 -10.15 -5.22 25.89
C SER A 252 -10.24 -4.81 24.44
N GLN A 253 -10.56 -3.53 24.16
CA GLN A 253 -10.83 -2.96 22.84
C GLN A 253 -11.88 -3.76 22.03
N SER A 254 -12.76 -4.45 22.75
CA SER A 254 -13.83 -5.29 22.21
C SER A 254 -15.19 -4.65 22.47
N LEU A 255 -16.04 -4.63 21.45
CA LEU A 255 -17.41 -4.10 21.53
C LEU A 255 -18.46 -5.19 21.81
N LEU A 256 -18.11 -6.47 21.64
CA LEU A 256 -19.06 -7.59 21.64
C LEU A 256 -18.78 -8.63 22.72
N SER A 257 -17.54 -8.78 23.19
CA SER A 257 -17.16 -9.86 24.13
C SER A 257 -17.78 -9.77 25.52
N HIS A 258 -18.28 -8.60 25.90
CA HIS A 258 -18.93 -8.36 27.19
C HIS A 258 -20.46 -8.27 27.08
N GLY A 259 -21.05 -8.72 25.97
CA GLY A 259 -22.48 -8.58 25.69
C GLY A 259 -22.87 -7.14 25.33
N THR A 260 -24.15 -6.79 25.47
CA THR A 260 -24.64 -5.43 25.20
C THR A 260 -24.05 -4.43 26.20
N ILE A 261 -23.35 -3.41 25.70
CA ILE A 261 -22.76 -2.35 26.52
C ILE A 261 -23.87 -1.50 27.13
N SER A 262 -24.19 -1.75 28.40
CA SER A 262 -25.13 -0.95 29.18
C SER A 262 -24.38 -0.05 30.16
N LEU A 263 -24.26 1.24 29.82
CA LEU A 263 -23.55 2.22 30.65
C LEU A 263 -24.33 2.57 31.92
N ASN A 264 -23.64 2.70 33.06
CA ASN A 264 -24.24 3.19 34.30
C ASN A 264 -24.35 4.74 34.30
N PRO A 265 -25.09 5.35 35.26
CA PRO A 265 -25.23 6.82 35.30
C PRO A 265 -23.92 7.60 35.41
N GLU A 266 -22.91 7.06 36.11
CA GLU A 266 -21.58 7.67 36.23
C GLU A 266 -20.82 7.63 34.90
N ASP A 267 -20.83 6.50 34.18
CA ASP A 267 -20.21 6.38 32.85
C ASP A 267 -20.80 7.43 31.88
N HIS A 268 -22.12 7.62 31.90
CA HIS A 268 -22.78 8.65 31.10
C HIS A 268 -22.32 10.06 31.49
N LYS A 269 -22.22 10.34 32.79
CA LYS A 269 -21.74 11.64 33.29
C LYS A 269 -20.30 11.91 32.86
N MET A 270 -19.45 10.88 32.86
CA MET A 270 -18.07 10.99 32.39
C MET A 270 -17.99 11.25 30.89
N PHE A 271 -18.73 10.49 30.07
CA PHE A 271 -18.80 10.75 28.62
C PHE A 271 -19.28 12.16 28.30
N LYS A 272 -20.33 12.64 28.98
CA LYS A 272 -20.84 14.01 28.79
C LYS A 272 -19.79 15.10 29.05
N ARG A 273 -18.84 14.86 29.97
CA ARG A 273 -17.74 15.78 30.26
C ARG A 273 -16.59 15.67 29.26
N ALA A 274 -16.29 14.45 28.80
CA ALA A 274 -15.14 14.19 27.95
C ALA A 274 -15.39 14.49 26.47
N LEU A 275 -16.54 14.08 25.91
CA LEU A 275 -16.79 14.11 24.46
C LEU A 275 -16.65 15.51 23.83
N PRO A 276 -17.21 16.61 24.39
CA PRO A 276 -17.09 17.93 23.80
C PRO A 276 -15.64 18.46 23.74
N ARG A 277 -14.74 17.93 24.58
CA ARG A 277 -13.33 18.38 24.65
C ARG A 277 -12.47 17.83 23.51
N LEU A 278 -12.98 16.85 22.76
CA LEU A 278 -12.26 16.17 21.68
C LEU A 278 -12.23 16.95 20.37
N SER A 279 -13.17 17.89 20.16
CA SER A 279 -13.21 18.77 19.00
C SER A 279 -12.59 20.14 19.30
N LEU A 280 -12.19 20.85 18.25
CA LEU A 280 -11.71 22.22 18.31
C LEU A 280 -12.52 23.11 17.38
N LEU A 281 -12.65 24.39 17.73
CA LEU A 281 -13.10 25.38 16.76
C LEU A 281 -12.02 25.57 15.69
N TYR A 282 -12.44 25.82 14.45
CA TYR A 282 -11.55 26.12 13.32
C TYR A 282 -10.47 27.16 13.68
N THR A 283 -10.88 28.27 14.31
CA THR A 283 -9.97 29.35 14.72
C THR A 283 -9.00 28.93 15.82
N GLN A 284 -9.46 28.12 16.78
CA GLN A 284 -8.61 27.59 17.86
C GLN A 284 -7.59 26.58 17.34
N LEU A 285 -7.96 25.79 16.33
CA LEU A 285 -7.07 24.85 15.68
C LEU A 285 -5.92 25.60 15.00
N LEU A 286 -6.23 26.57 14.13
CA LEU A 286 -5.23 27.33 13.37
C LEU A 286 -4.35 28.22 14.25
N ALA A 287 -4.89 28.76 15.34
CA ALA A 287 -4.11 29.55 16.30
C ALA A 287 -3.00 28.75 16.98
N GLN A 288 -3.14 27.42 17.08
CA GLN A 288 -2.14 26.52 17.67
C GLN A 288 -1.12 25.99 16.64
N ILE A 289 -1.31 26.28 15.35
CA ILE A 289 -0.35 25.91 14.30
C ILE A 289 0.79 26.94 14.25
N PRO A 290 2.06 26.50 14.10
CA PRO A 290 3.20 27.39 13.91
C PRO A 290 2.95 28.41 12.79
N THR A 291 3.31 29.67 13.02
CA THR A 291 3.00 30.78 12.10
C THR A 291 3.49 30.54 10.67
N HIS A 292 4.68 29.93 10.50
CA HIS A 292 5.25 29.64 9.19
C HIS A 292 4.56 28.50 8.42
N LEU A 293 3.70 27.71 9.08
CA LEU A 293 2.92 26.62 8.45
C LEU A 293 1.43 26.97 8.33
N ARG A 294 0.99 28.14 8.79
CA ARG A 294 -0.45 28.43 8.96
C ARG A 294 -1.20 28.48 7.63
N GLU A 295 -0.62 29.11 6.61
CA GLU A 295 -1.23 29.19 5.26
C GLU A 295 -1.39 27.80 4.64
N ASP A 296 -0.33 26.98 4.68
CA ASP A 296 -0.39 25.59 4.19
C ASP A 296 -1.35 24.72 5.01
N ALA A 297 -1.46 24.97 6.32
CA ALA A 297 -2.38 24.24 7.19
C ALA A 297 -3.84 24.56 6.86
N GLU A 298 -4.17 25.79 6.45
CA GLU A 298 -5.50 26.16 5.97
C GLU A 298 -5.84 25.39 4.69
N ILE A 299 -4.92 25.34 3.72
CA ILE A 299 -5.09 24.57 2.48
C ILE A 299 -5.31 23.09 2.79
N TRP A 300 -4.47 22.50 3.65
CA TRP A 300 -4.62 21.11 4.06
C TRP A 300 -5.92 20.86 4.80
N LEU A 301 -6.34 21.76 5.69
CA LEU A 301 -7.59 21.63 6.41
C LEU A 301 -8.78 21.56 5.45
N ASP A 302 -8.80 22.37 4.38
CA ASP A 302 -9.84 22.31 3.35
C ASP A 302 -9.81 21.00 2.53
N LEU A 303 -8.61 20.54 2.17
CA LEU A 303 -8.43 19.28 1.43
C LEU A 303 -8.82 18.06 2.26
N LEU A 304 -8.52 18.06 3.57
CA LEU A 304 -8.67 16.94 4.49
C LEU A 304 -10.00 16.93 5.25
N THR A 305 -10.85 17.94 5.06
CA THR A 305 -12.13 18.05 5.78
C THR A 305 -13.28 17.43 5.00
N LEU A 306 -13.98 16.50 5.63
CA LEU A 306 -15.30 16.01 5.23
C LEU A 306 -16.37 16.90 5.89
N SER A 307 -17.19 17.55 5.07
CA SER A 307 -18.31 18.40 5.46
C SER A 307 -19.62 17.88 4.88
N SER A 308 -20.74 18.42 5.35
CA SER A 308 -22.06 18.07 4.78
C SER A 308 -22.18 18.43 3.30
N ASP A 309 -21.43 19.44 2.82
CA ASP A 309 -21.49 19.93 1.44
C ASP A 309 -20.78 19.01 0.44
N ASN A 310 -19.71 18.32 0.89
CA ASN A 310 -18.91 17.44 0.06
C ASN A 310 -19.14 15.95 0.36
N LYS A 311 -19.91 15.61 1.41
CA LYS A 311 -20.35 14.24 1.68
C LYS A 311 -21.38 13.81 0.62
N ARG A 312 -20.98 12.92 -0.28
CA ARG A 312 -21.91 12.28 -1.22
C ARG A 312 -22.89 11.38 -0.45
N GLN A 313 -24.17 11.45 -0.81
CA GLN A 313 -25.19 10.49 -0.35
C GLN A 313 -25.02 9.17 -1.12
N THR A 314 -23.98 8.41 -0.78
CA THR A 314 -23.70 7.11 -1.37
C THR A 314 -23.61 6.08 -0.27
N ARG A 315 -24.33 4.97 -0.42
CA ARG A 315 -24.20 3.81 0.46
C ARG A 315 -22.96 3.03 0.07
N PHE A 316 -21.94 3.07 0.91
CA PHE A 316 -20.70 2.32 0.67
C PHE A 316 -20.87 0.86 1.08
N HIS A 317 -20.20 -0.06 0.38
CA HIS A 317 -20.28 -1.50 0.64
C HIS A 317 -19.13 -2.00 1.52
N SER A 318 -18.11 -1.17 1.75
CA SER A 318 -16.94 -1.49 2.55
C SER A 318 -16.34 -0.22 3.16
N HIS A 319 -15.66 -0.35 4.30
CA HIS A 319 -14.84 0.72 4.88
C HIS A 319 -13.76 1.21 3.90
N MET A 320 -13.32 0.34 2.97
CA MET A 320 -12.35 0.67 1.92
C MET A 320 -12.81 1.79 0.98
N ASP A 321 -14.11 2.05 0.89
CA ASP A 321 -14.68 3.11 0.05
C ASP A 321 -14.96 4.40 0.84
N SER A 322 -14.59 4.44 2.12
CA SER A 322 -14.87 5.57 3.00
C SER A 322 -14.23 6.86 2.50
N PRO A 323 -14.97 7.99 2.50
CA PRO A 323 -14.41 9.30 2.18
C PRO A 323 -13.39 9.78 3.23
N LEU A 324 -13.40 9.20 4.44
CA LEU A 324 -12.46 9.57 5.50
C LEU A 324 -11.00 9.19 5.19
N ARG A 325 -10.77 8.33 4.21
CA ARG A 325 -9.42 7.98 3.75
C ARG A 325 -8.66 9.19 3.23
N GLN A 326 -9.34 10.03 2.45
CA GLN A 326 -8.79 11.29 1.93
C GLN A 326 -9.16 12.49 2.80
N ARG A 327 -10.24 12.38 3.58
CA ARG A 327 -10.79 13.48 4.38
C ARG A 327 -10.95 13.07 5.85
N PRO A 328 -9.86 12.83 6.59
CA PRO A 328 -9.91 12.27 7.94
C PRO A 328 -10.45 13.23 9.01
N ILE A 329 -10.71 14.50 8.65
CA ILE A 329 -11.22 15.53 9.55
C ILE A 329 -12.72 15.71 9.30
N LEU A 330 -13.54 15.57 10.34
CA LEU A 330 -14.97 15.86 10.28
C LEU A 330 -15.23 17.33 10.60
N SER A 331 -16.16 17.92 9.86
CA SER A 331 -16.66 19.28 10.10
C SER A 331 -18.16 19.30 10.36
N ALA A 332 -18.54 20.05 11.39
CA ALA A 332 -19.91 20.36 11.77
C ALA A 332 -19.99 21.83 12.20
N GLY A 333 -20.34 22.71 11.27
CA GLY A 333 -20.25 24.17 11.48
C GLY A 333 -18.79 24.60 11.72
N ALA A 334 -18.54 25.33 12.80
CA ALA A 334 -17.19 25.77 13.19
C ALA A 334 -16.34 24.68 13.86
N GLN A 335 -16.95 23.55 14.26
CA GLN A 335 -16.25 22.48 14.96
C GLN A 335 -15.48 21.59 13.98
N ARG A 336 -14.30 21.15 14.40
CA ARG A 336 -13.42 20.20 13.71
C ARG A 336 -13.06 19.06 14.64
N LEU A 337 -13.09 17.84 14.11
CA LEU A 337 -12.68 16.63 14.81
C LEU A 337 -11.82 15.79 13.89
N VAL A 338 -10.61 15.42 14.31
CA VAL A 338 -9.83 14.43 13.58
C VAL A 338 -10.38 13.04 13.90
N ALA A 339 -11.13 12.45 12.97
CA ALA A 339 -11.76 11.15 13.17
C ALA A 339 -10.77 10.00 13.01
N LEU A 340 -9.80 10.15 12.10
CA LEU A 340 -8.75 9.17 11.84
C LEU A 340 -7.36 9.82 12.07
N PRO A 341 -6.89 9.93 13.32
CA PRO A 341 -5.63 10.64 13.65
C PRO A 341 -4.39 10.04 12.98
N HIS A 342 -4.43 8.74 12.71
CA HIS A 342 -3.36 8.00 12.04
C HIS A 342 -3.13 8.48 10.61
N LYS A 343 -4.17 9.00 9.93
CA LYS A 343 -4.07 9.59 8.60
C LYS A 343 -3.25 10.88 8.55
N LEU A 344 -3.11 11.59 9.68
CA LEU A 344 -2.28 12.79 9.82
C LEU A 344 -0.96 12.51 10.55
N SER A 345 -0.73 11.27 10.94
CA SER A 345 0.52 10.83 11.55
C SER A 345 1.04 9.65 10.76
N THR A 346 0.82 8.42 11.22
CA THR A 346 1.37 7.17 10.70
C THR A 346 1.19 6.93 9.19
N ASP A 347 0.12 7.43 8.60
CA ASP A 347 -0.25 7.18 7.20
C ASP A 347 -0.18 8.47 6.35
N LEU A 348 0.48 9.53 6.84
CA LEU A 348 0.47 10.83 6.19
C LEU A 348 0.91 10.79 4.73
N SER A 349 1.97 10.03 4.43
CA SER A 349 2.48 9.86 3.06
C SER A 349 1.42 9.28 2.11
N THR A 350 0.60 8.35 2.58
CA THR A 350 -0.49 7.78 1.79
C THR A 350 -1.58 8.81 1.50
N VAL A 351 -1.94 9.63 2.49
CA VAL A 351 -2.98 10.66 2.34
C VAL A 351 -2.53 11.77 1.39
N VAL A 352 -1.28 12.21 1.55
CA VAL A 352 -0.64 13.21 0.66
C VAL A 352 -0.60 12.67 -0.77
N ASP A 353 -0.16 11.42 -0.96
CA ASP A 353 -0.13 10.77 -2.27
C ASP A 353 -1.52 10.69 -2.92
N GLU A 354 -2.56 10.30 -2.17
CA GLU A 354 -3.94 10.23 -2.67
C GLU A 354 -4.46 11.62 -3.10
N ILE A 355 -4.14 12.67 -2.34
CA ILE A 355 -4.59 14.04 -2.63
C ILE A 355 -3.82 14.64 -3.81
N TRP A 356 -2.49 14.53 -3.81
CA TRP A 356 -1.66 15.06 -4.90
C TRP A 356 -1.89 14.31 -6.22
N SER A 357 -2.02 12.99 -6.20
CA SER A 357 -2.33 12.22 -7.42
C SER A 357 -3.66 12.62 -8.04
N SER A 358 -4.69 12.83 -7.21
CA SER A 358 -6.03 13.20 -7.68
C SER A 358 -6.08 14.61 -8.25
N ASN A 359 -5.35 15.56 -7.65
CA ASN A 359 -5.42 16.97 -8.01
C ASN A 359 -4.40 17.38 -9.09
N LEU A 360 -3.19 16.80 -9.09
CA LEU A 360 -2.08 17.23 -9.93
C LEU A 360 -1.81 16.28 -11.11
N LYS A 361 -2.30 15.04 -11.04
CA LYS A 361 -2.19 14.03 -12.10
C LYS A 361 -0.73 13.88 -12.58
N GLU A 362 -0.48 14.10 -13.87
CA GLU A 362 0.80 13.81 -14.53
C GLU A 362 2.00 14.53 -13.92
N ALA A 363 1.83 15.78 -13.48
CA ALA A 363 2.91 16.54 -12.85
C ALA A 363 3.43 15.81 -11.60
N TYR A 364 2.50 15.35 -10.75
CA TYR A 364 2.83 14.58 -9.56
C TYR A 364 3.40 13.20 -9.89
N PHE A 365 2.81 12.44 -10.83
CA PHE A 365 3.34 11.13 -11.21
C PHE A 365 4.77 11.21 -11.75
N SER A 366 5.09 12.28 -12.49
CA SER A 366 6.43 12.53 -13.03
C SER A 366 7.42 12.90 -11.91
N ALA A 367 7.03 13.80 -11.00
CA ALA A 367 7.83 14.17 -9.84
C ALA A 367 8.10 12.98 -8.92
N ARG A 368 7.09 12.15 -8.69
CA ARG A 368 7.17 10.92 -7.90
C ARG A 368 8.16 9.92 -8.49
N ALA A 369 8.11 9.69 -9.80
CA ALA A 369 9.05 8.79 -10.48
C ALA A 369 10.50 9.25 -10.33
N ARG A 370 10.79 10.52 -10.65
CA ARG A 370 12.13 11.12 -10.48
C ARG A 370 12.61 11.08 -9.04
N SER A 371 11.71 11.29 -8.08
CA SER A 371 12.04 11.25 -6.65
C SER A 371 12.48 9.86 -6.20
N VAL A 372 11.82 8.80 -6.65
CA VAL A 372 12.23 7.40 -6.35
C VAL A 372 13.63 7.11 -6.88
N GLU A 373 13.89 7.47 -8.14
CA GLU A 373 15.19 7.27 -8.79
C GLU A 373 16.30 8.04 -8.06
N THR A 374 16.05 9.32 -7.76
CA THR A 374 16.99 10.20 -7.06
C THR A 374 17.29 9.69 -5.66
N ILE A 375 16.27 9.34 -4.88
CA ILE A 375 16.44 8.82 -3.52
C ILE A 375 17.26 7.54 -3.54
N ALA A 376 16.95 6.60 -4.44
CA ALA A 376 17.66 5.34 -4.50
C ALA A 376 19.14 5.50 -4.84
N LEU A 377 19.44 6.29 -5.88
CA LEU A 377 20.83 6.53 -6.28
C LEU A 377 21.61 7.26 -5.18
N HIS A 378 21.06 8.37 -4.67
CA HIS A 378 21.70 9.18 -3.64
C HIS A 378 21.94 8.40 -2.34
N THR A 379 20.93 7.66 -1.87
CA THR A 379 21.04 6.87 -0.63
C THR A 379 22.16 5.84 -0.72
N LEU A 380 22.32 5.19 -1.88
CA LEU A 380 23.36 4.18 -2.08
C LEU A 380 24.75 4.80 -2.27
N THR A 381 24.87 5.92 -2.98
CA THR A 381 26.17 6.58 -3.18
C THR A 381 26.69 7.22 -1.89
N GLU A 382 25.81 7.74 -1.03
CA GLU A 382 26.17 8.19 0.31
C GLU A 382 26.66 7.03 1.20
N ARG A 383 25.98 5.88 1.17
CA ARG A 383 26.34 4.71 1.99
C ARG A 383 27.59 3.98 1.48
N LEU A 384 27.81 3.95 0.16
CA LEU A 384 28.92 3.28 -0.51
C LEU A 384 30.03 4.29 -0.87
N THR A 385 30.62 4.93 0.15
CA THR A 385 31.66 5.95 -0.03
C THR A 385 32.77 5.48 -0.98
N GLY A 386 33.14 6.33 -1.94
CA GLY A 386 34.15 6.03 -2.96
C GLY A 386 33.64 5.18 -4.14
N CYS A 387 32.34 4.93 -4.24
CA CYS A 387 31.75 4.30 -5.43
C CYS A 387 31.87 5.20 -6.67
N ARG A 388 31.84 4.56 -7.84
CA ARG A 388 31.56 5.24 -9.11
C ARG A 388 30.11 4.96 -9.47
N SER A 389 29.38 5.96 -9.94
CA SER A 389 27.96 5.80 -10.26
C SER A 389 27.55 6.62 -11.47
N ILE A 390 26.42 6.25 -12.07
CA ILE A 390 25.74 7.03 -13.10
C ILE A 390 24.24 7.00 -12.84
N GLY A 391 23.58 8.16 -12.91
CA GLY A 391 22.12 8.28 -12.91
C GLY A 391 21.63 8.50 -14.34
N GLY A 392 20.61 7.76 -14.77
CA GLY A 392 20.06 7.80 -16.12
C GLY A 392 21.10 7.48 -17.19
N GLY A 393 21.33 6.20 -17.47
CA GLY A 393 22.34 5.74 -18.43
C GLY A 393 21.76 5.03 -19.65
N PHE A 394 22.26 5.36 -20.84
CA PHE A 394 21.97 4.65 -22.09
C PHE A 394 23.15 3.76 -22.48
N TYR A 395 22.85 2.61 -23.06
CA TYR A 395 23.84 1.67 -23.55
C TYR A 395 23.35 0.91 -24.78
N THR A 396 24.30 0.34 -25.51
CA THR A 396 24.06 -0.50 -26.68
C THR A 396 25.09 -1.64 -26.68
N SER A 397 24.65 -2.87 -27.00
CA SER A 397 25.56 -4.00 -27.21
C SER A 397 26.49 -3.74 -28.39
N ARG A 398 27.63 -4.43 -28.44
CA ARG A 398 28.62 -4.27 -29.51
C ARG A 398 28.05 -4.55 -30.89
N ASP A 399 27.13 -5.51 -31.00
CA ASP A 399 26.43 -5.87 -32.25
C ASP A 399 25.22 -4.97 -32.55
N GLY A 400 24.92 -4.00 -31.70
CA GLY A 400 23.82 -3.04 -31.86
C GLY A 400 22.42 -3.62 -31.61
N ARG A 401 22.29 -4.91 -31.30
CA ARG A 401 20.98 -5.59 -31.17
C ARG A 401 20.27 -5.26 -29.87
N ILE A 402 21.01 -5.11 -28.77
CA ILE A 402 20.45 -4.73 -27.47
C ILE A 402 20.67 -3.24 -27.28
N ARG A 403 19.59 -2.48 -27.14
CA ARG A 403 19.62 -1.07 -26.75
C ARG A 403 18.80 -0.89 -25.49
N GLY A 404 19.33 -0.14 -24.54
CA GLY A 404 18.69 0.00 -23.25
C GLY A 404 18.98 1.33 -22.58
N GLU A 405 18.12 1.60 -21.61
CA GLU A 405 18.29 2.63 -20.60
C GLU A 405 18.27 1.93 -19.24
N VAL A 406 18.87 2.58 -18.24
CA VAL A 406 18.89 2.19 -16.84
C VAL A 406 18.78 3.43 -15.98
N ASP A 407 17.97 3.36 -14.91
CA ASP A 407 17.75 4.52 -14.04
C ASP A 407 18.98 4.84 -13.19
N GLY A 408 19.75 3.83 -12.76
CA GLY A 408 21.04 4.06 -12.14
C GLY A 408 21.93 2.82 -12.03
N VAL A 409 23.24 3.05 -11.99
CA VAL A 409 24.23 1.99 -11.72
C VAL A 409 25.26 2.51 -10.73
N VAL A 410 25.57 1.70 -9.71
CA VAL A 410 26.58 1.97 -8.69
C VAL A 410 27.63 0.85 -8.70
N LEU A 411 28.90 1.23 -8.84
CA LEU A 411 30.06 0.35 -8.77
C LEU A 411 30.87 0.65 -7.52
N TRP A 412 31.01 -0.35 -6.65
CA TRP A 412 31.80 -0.25 -5.42
C TRP A 412 32.67 -1.50 -5.26
N HIS A 413 34.00 -1.34 -5.30
CA HIS A 413 34.96 -2.44 -5.41
C HIS A 413 34.62 -3.42 -6.54
N ASP A 414 34.37 -4.69 -6.22
CA ASP A 414 34.00 -5.78 -7.13
C ASP A 414 32.48 -6.01 -7.17
N ILE A 415 31.68 -5.04 -6.72
CA ILE A 415 30.22 -5.08 -6.65
C ILE A 415 29.62 -4.09 -7.65
N CYS A 416 28.63 -4.55 -8.40
CA CYS A 416 27.73 -3.72 -9.19
C CYS A 416 26.34 -3.73 -8.56
N ILE A 417 25.67 -2.59 -8.50
CA ILE A 417 24.26 -2.47 -8.13
C ILE A 417 23.55 -1.76 -9.27
N ILE A 418 22.52 -2.41 -9.81
CA ILE A 418 21.66 -1.88 -10.86
C ILE A 418 20.35 -1.43 -10.20
N LEU A 419 19.95 -0.19 -10.49
CA LEU A 419 18.75 0.46 -9.98
C LEU A 419 17.76 0.66 -11.11
N GLU A 420 16.52 0.26 -10.87
CA GLU A 420 15.39 0.50 -11.76
C GLU A 420 14.21 1.01 -10.95
N GLY A 421 14.10 2.34 -10.89
CA GLY A 421 13.07 3.05 -10.16
C GLY A 421 11.70 2.90 -10.80
N LYS A 422 10.69 2.71 -9.95
CA LYS A 422 9.30 2.60 -10.41
C LYS A 422 8.39 3.48 -9.55
N GLY A 423 8.06 4.64 -10.13
CA GLY A 423 7.08 5.59 -9.56
C GLY A 423 5.61 5.17 -9.74
N GLY A 424 5.36 4.09 -10.50
CA GLY A 424 4.02 3.57 -10.79
C GLY A 424 3.27 3.12 -9.54
N PHE A 425 1.94 3.21 -9.60
CA PHE A 425 1.06 2.91 -8.48
C PHE A 425 0.54 1.48 -8.52
N LEU A 426 0.33 0.91 -7.34
CA LEU A 426 -0.72 -0.09 -7.17
C LEU A 426 -2.06 0.59 -7.42
N SER A 427 -2.80 0.12 -8.42
CA SER A 427 -4.13 0.62 -8.74
C SER A 427 -5.08 0.43 -7.55
N ILE A 428 -6.13 1.26 -7.48
CA ILE A 428 -7.20 1.11 -6.48
C ILE A 428 -7.79 -0.31 -6.53
N ALA A 429 -7.90 -0.90 -7.72
CA ALA A 429 -8.35 -2.27 -7.90
C ALA A 429 -7.40 -3.29 -7.23
N SER A 430 -6.09 -3.19 -7.46
CA SER A 430 -5.11 -4.05 -6.79
C SER A 430 -5.15 -3.91 -5.27
N ARG A 431 -5.25 -2.67 -4.78
CA ARG A 431 -5.39 -2.33 -3.36
C ARG A 431 -6.67 -2.88 -2.72
N ARG A 432 -7.76 -2.96 -3.50
CA ARG A 432 -9.03 -3.62 -3.11
C ARG A 432 -8.99 -5.15 -3.21
N GLY A 433 -7.84 -5.71 -3.62
CA GLY A 433 -7.62 -7.14 -3.68
C GLY A 433 -8.09 -7.82 -4.96
N HIS A 434 -8.15 -7.10 -6.07
CA HIS A 434 -8.40 -7.70 -7.39
C HIS A 434 -7.15 -8.40 -7.94
N ASP A 435 -7.20 -9.73 -8.07
CA ASP A 435 -6.06 -10.56 -8.48
C ASP A 435 -5.48 -10.20 -9.86
N GLU A 436 -6.34 -9.94 -10.85
CA GLU A 436 -5.90 -9.62 -12.21
C GLU A 436 -5.22 -8.26 -12.29
N ALA A 437 -5.79 -7.25 -11.63
CA ALA A 437 -5.20 -5.93 -11.50
C ALA A 437 -3.86 -6.00 -10.77
N ALA A 438 -3.80 -6.74 -9.65
CA ALA A 438 -2.58 -6.92 -8.87
C ALA A 438 -1.47 -7.56 -9.69
N LEU A 439 -1.81 -8.58 -10.49
CA LEU A 439 -0.86 -9.22 -11.39
C LEU A 439 -0.40 -8.30 -12.53
N ALA A 440 -1.29 -7.49 -13.10
CA ALA A 440 -0.95 -6.52 -14.13
C ALA A 440 0.00 -5.45 -13.59
N ASP A 441 -0.32 -4.87 -12.44
CA ASP A 441 0.50 -3.86 -11.77
C ASP A 441 1.89 -4.41 -11.43
N LEU A 442 1.97 -5.62 -10.86
CA LEU A 442 3.25 -6.29 -10.56
C LEU A 442 4.10 -6.55 -11.81
N ARG A 443 3.48 -6.90 -12.94
CA ARG A 443 4.21 -7.09 -14.20
C ARG A 443 4.75 -5.76 -14.73
N GLN A 444 3.97 -4.69 -14.63
CA GLN A 444 4.35 -3.36 -15.12
C GLN A 444 5.39 -2.68 -14.23
N THR A 445 5.38 -2.93 -12.92
CA THR A 445 6.34 -2.34 -11.98
C THR A 445 7.55 -3.25 -11.81
N VAL A 446 7.38 -4.35 -11.07
CA VAL A 446 8.47 -5.27 -10.70
C VAL A 446 9.02 -6.04 -11.90
N GLY A 447 8.15 -6.61 -12.73
CA GLY A 447 8.56 -7.43 -13.87
C GLY A 447 9.34 -6.63 -14.92
N GLU A 448 8.84 -5.46 -15.28
CA GLU A 448 9.48 -4.56 -16.23
C GLU A 448 10.76 -3.94 -15.67
N GLY A 449 10.77 -3.49 -14.40
CA GLY A 449 11.99 -3.00 -13.75
C GLY A 449 13.08 -4.08 -13.73
N TYR A 450 12.73 -5.31 -13.35
CA TYR A 450 13.68 -6.40 -13.38
C TYR A 450 14.17 -6.72 -14.81
N PHE A 451 13.27 -6.69 -15.81
CA PHE A 451 13.64 -6.89 -17.21
C PHE A 451 14.68 -5.86 -17.65
N GLN A 452 14.47 -4.57 -17.33
CA GLN A 452 15.38 -3.48 -17.68
C GLN A 452 16.77 -3.69 -17.09
N ALA A 453 16.86 -4.05 -15.80
CA ALA A 453 18.11 -4.38 -15.14
C ALA A 453 18.79 -5.63 -15.73
N ALA A 454 18.02 -6.69 -16.02
CA ALA A 454 18.55 -7.94 -16.55
C ALA A 454 19.16 -7.80 -17.95
N ARG A 455 18.79 -6.76 -18.72
CA ARG A 455 19.43 -6.44 -20.01
C ARG A 455 20.91 -6.13 -19.87
N ILE A 456 21.30 -5.37 -18.86
CA ILE A 456 22.72 -5.06 -18.60
C ILE A 456 23.52 -6.34 -18.34
N ALA A 457 22.95 -7.24 -17.52
CA ALA A 457 23.55 -8.53 -17.23
C ALA A 457 23.77 -9.37 -18.52
N ARG A 458 22.84 -9.31 -19.48
CA ARG A 458 23.01 -9.95 -20.80
C ARG A 458 24.10 -9.31 -21.64
N VAL A 459 24.15 -7.98 -21.71
CA VAL A 459 25.21 -7.27 -22.45
C VAL A 459 26.59 -7.65 -21.87
N LEU A 460 26.71 -7.70 -20.55
CA LEU A 460 27.95 -8.15 -19.89
C LEU A 460 28.31 -9.60 -20.18
N GLU A 461 27.33 -10.50 -20.31
CA GLU A 461 27.57 -11.89 -20.69
C GLU A 461 28.09 -12.02 -22.13
N VAL A 462 27.55 -11.24 -23.06
CA VAL A 462 27.89 -11.29 -24.49
C VAL A 462 29.18 -10.52 -24.80
N ASP A 463 29.27 -9.27 -24.36
CA ASP A 463 30.32 -8.34 -24.75
C ASP A 463 31.48 -8.28 -23.74
N GLY A 464 31.27 -8.77 -22.53
CA GLY A 464 32.23 -8.72 -21.41
C GLY A 464 32.29 -7.38 -20.69
N SER A 465 31.78 -6.30 -21.30
CA SER A 465 31.67 -4.97 -20.72
C SER A 465 30.43 -4.24 -21.23
N VAL A 466 29.94 -3.26 -20.48
CA VAL A 466 28.91 -2.31 -20.93
C VAL A 466 29.37 -0.88 -20.68
N ASP A 467 29.19 -0.03 -21.69
CA ASP A 467 29.47 1.40 -21.62
C ASP A 467 28.16 2.16 -21.45
N LEU A 468 27.99 2.77 -20.29
CA LEU A 468 26.83 3.58 -19.94
C LEU A 468 27.14 5.05 -20.19
N ARG A 469 26.21 5.77 -20.80
CA ARG A 469 26.33 7.21 -21.08
C ARG A 469 25.07 7.95 -20.64
N SER A 470 25.21 9.02 -19.85
CA SER A 470 24.07 9.83 -19.44
C SER A 470 23.73 10.89 -20.49
N THR A 471 22.56 11.52 -20.35
CA THR A 471 22.19 12.71 -21.16
C THR A 471 23.10 13.90 -20.89
N THR A 472 23.72 13.97 -19.71
CA THR A 472 24.64 15.03 -19.29
C THR A 472 26.07 14.82 -19.78
N GLY A 473 26.36 13.69 -20.44
CA GLY A 473 27.68 13.34 -20.98
C GLY A 473 28.58 12.56 -20.01
N GLU A 474 28.10 12.24 -18.80
CA GLU A 474 28.80 11.35 -17.88
C GLU A 474 28.88 9.94 -18.47
N THR A 475 29.96 9.23 -18.15
CA THR A 475 30.15 7.85 -18.64
C THR A 475 30.59 6.92 -17.53
N LEU A 476 30.11 5.67 -17.58
CA LEU A 476 30.48 4.62 -16.65
C LEU A 476 30.69 3.31 -17.41
N VAL A 477 31.91 2.78 -17.34
CA VAL A 477 32.23 1.47 -17.93
C VAL A 477 32.16 0.40 -16.85
N VAL A 478 31.32 -0.61 -17.08
CA VAL A 478 31.19 -1.78 -16.22
C VAL A 478 31.89 -2.95 -16.91
N ASN A 479 32.94 -3.50 -16.30
CA ASN A 479 33.65 -4.68 -16.82
C ASN A 479 33.21 -5.93 -16.06
N GLY A 480 32.62 -6.91 -16.75
CA GLY A 480 32.09 -8.13 -16.13
C GLY A 480 33.15 -9.01 -15.48
N LYS A 481 34.42 -8.95 -15.93
CA LYS A 481 35.52 -9.76 -15.36
C LYS A 481 36.02 -9.26 -14.01
N SER A 482 35.81 -7.97 -13.70
CA SER A 482 36.19 -7.39 -12.41
C SER A 482 35.10 -7.52 -11.35
N LEU A 483 33.93 -8.04 -11.70
CA LEU A 483 32.80 -8.15 -10.78
C LEU A 483 32.76 -9.53 -10.12
N ARG A 484 32.62 -9.52 -8.79
CA ARG A 484 32.27 -10.69 -7.98
C ARG A 484 30.76 -10.85 -7.86
N ARG A 485 30.00 -9.74 -7.79
CA ARG A 485 28.53 -9.74 -7.58
C ARG A 485 27.85 -8.57 -8.31
N MET A 486 26.57 -8.76 -8.64
CA MET A 486 25.69 -7.72 -9.19
C MET A 486 24.30 -7.72 -8.55
N TYR A 487 23.95 -6.76 -7.73
CA TYR A 487 22.59 -6.70 -7.17
C TYR A 487 21.64 -5.96 -8.10
N VAL A 488 20.38 -6.39 -8.13
CA VAL A 488 19.29 -5.64 -8.75
C VAL A 488 18.41 -5.14 -7.62
N ILE A 489 18.25 -3.83 -7.54
CA ILE A 489 17.36 -3.16 -6.60
C ILE A 489 16.30 -2.45 -7.43
N ILE A 490 15.03 -2.72 -7.12
CA ILE A 490 13.86 -2.13 -7.75
C ILE A 490 13.21 -1.24 -6.68
N PRO A 491 13.68 0.00 -6.52
CA PRO A 491 13.05 0.95 -5.62
C PRO A 491 11.69 1.35 -6.20
N THR A 492 10.70 1.38 -5.33
CA THR A 492 9.30 1.60 -5.68
C THR A 492 8.75 2.75 -4.89
N ALA A 493 7.78 3.47 -5.45
CA ALA A 493 7.10 4.53 -4.71
C ALA A 493 6.10 3.98 -3.69
N ASP A 494 5.43 2.87 -4.03
CA ASP A 494 4.54 2.14 -3.14
C ASP A 494 5.27 0.99 -2.47
N ASP A 495 4.87 0.66 -1.25
CA ASP A 495 5.36 -0.52 -0.55
C ASP A 495 4.62 -1.79 -1.03
N PHE A 496 5.38 -2.82 -1.38
CA PHE A 496 4.89 -4.14 -1.80
C PHE A 496 4.99 -5.19 -0.69
N HIS A 497 5.52 -4.83 0.49
CA HIS A 497 5.41 -5.56 1.74
C HIS A 497 5.58 -7.08 1.59
N VAL A 498 4.51 -7.87 1.76
CA VAL A 498 4.59 -9.33 1.75
C VAL A 498 4.97 -9.85 0.37
N VAL A 499 4.45 -9.22 -0.68
CA VAL A 499 4.71 -9.64 -2.07
C VAL A 499 6.18 -9.50 -2.44
N ALA A 500 6.88 -8.50 -1.88
CA ALA A 500 8.30 -8.23 -2.14
C ALA A 500 9.24 -9.41 -1.75
N THR A 501 8.81 -10.27 -0.82
CA THR A 501 9.59 -11.42 -0.35
C THR A 501 9.03 -12.78 -0.81
N LYS A 502 7.79 -12.85 -1.31
CA LYS A 502 7.21 -14.09 -1.88
C LYS A 502 7.63 -14.35 -3.33
N LEU A 503 8.93 -14.36 -3.58
CA LEU A 503 9.51 -14.55 -4.91
C LEU A 503 9.03 -15.82 -5.65
N PRO A 504 8.79 -16.98 -4.99
CA PRO A 504 8.22 -18.15 -5.66
C PRO A 504 6.86 -17.90 -6.33
N ILE A 505 6.03 -17.02 -5.78
CA ILE A 505 4.75 -16.62 -6.39
C ILE A 505 5.02 -15.79 -7.65
N LEU A 506 5.94 -14.82 -7.56
CA LEU A 506 6.31 -13.96 -8.69
C LEU A 506 6.94 -14.77 -9.84
N TRP A 507 7.75 -15.78 -9.52
CA TRP A 507 8.29 -16.72 -10.51
C TRP A 507 7.20 -17.53 -11.19
N HIS A 508 6.29 -18.11 -10.41
CA HIS A 508 5.21 -18.94 -10.94
C HIS A 508 4.25 -18.13 -11.83
N LYS A 509 3.91 -16.91 -11.42
CA LYS A 509 3.01 -16.02 -12.17
C LYS A 509 3.69 -15.33 -13.37
N GLY A 510 4.98 -15.60 -13.58
CA GLY A 510 5.78 -15.07 -14.67
C GLY A 510 6.05 -13.57 -14.58
N VAL A 511 5.92 -12.98 -13.38
CA VAL A 511 6.34 -11.60 -13.10
C VAL A 511 7.86 -11.52 -13.14
N LEU A 512 8.52 -12.49 -12.52
CA LEU A 512 9.97 -12.60 -12.46
C LEU A 512 10.45 -13.95 -13.05
N PRO A 513 11.69 -14.05 -13.55
CA PRO A 513 12.26 -15.32 -13.96
C PRO A 513 12.60 -16.19 -12.74
N ARG A 514 12.49 -17.51 -12.88
CA ARG A 514 12.74 -18.44 -11.77
C ARG A 514 14.15 -18.28 -11.21
N GLY A 515 14.23 -18.17 -9.88
CA GLY A 515 15.49 -18.03 -9.15
C GLY A 515 16.02 -16.60 -9.06
N SER A 516 15.28 -15.61 -9.59
CA SER A 516 15.68 -14.21 -9.44
C SER A 516 15.45 -13.71 -8.02
N LEU A 517 16.37 -12.90 -7.50
CA LEU A 517 16.34 -12.40 -6.13
C LEU A 517 16.49 -10.86 -6.04
N PRO A 518 15.73 -10.05 -6.82
CA PRO A 518 15.83 -8.60 -6.70
C PRO A 518 15.39 -8.12 -5.31
N LEU A 519 16.00 -7.05 -4.82
CA LEU A 519 15.46 -6.28 -3.70
C LEU A 519 14.35 -5.38 -4.23
N ILE A 520 13.10 -5.72 -3.93
CA ILE A 520 11.91 -4.89 -4.20
C ILE A 520 11.63 -4.15 -2.90
N ILE A 521 11.70 -2.82 -2.90
CA ILE A 521 11.64 -2.03 -1.67
C ILE A 521 11.04 -0.66 -1.95
N SER A 522 10.31 -0.08 -1.00
CA SER A 522 9.84 1.30 -1.12
C SER A 522 11.02 2.30 -0.99
N ALA A 523 10.89 3.51 -1.52
CA ALA A 523 11.92 4.54 -1.36
C ALA A 523 12.14 4.92 0.12
N GLN A 524 11.08 4.90 0.92
CA GLN A 524 11.08 5.18 2.35
C GLN A 524 11.81 4.06 3.12
N ASP A 525 11.51 2.80 2.83
CA ASP A 525 12.18 1.67 3.49
C ASP A 525 13.64 1.55 3.06
N LEU A 526 13.99 1.99 1.84
CA LEU A 526 15.39 2.06 1.42
C LEU A 526 16.17 3.09 2.23
N LEU A 527 15.57 4.25 2.55
CA LEU A 527 16.17 5.23 3.47
C LEU A 527 16.33 4.63 4.88
N LEU A 528 15.30 3.95 5.40
CA LEU A 528 15.37 3.25 6.69
C LEU A 528 16.47 2.20 6.72
N LEU A 529 16.52 1.33 5.71
CA LEU A 529 17.51 0.28 5.56
C LEU A 529 18.92 0.88 5.52
N ALA A 530 19.11 1.95 4.77
CA ALA A 530 20.40 2.62 4.70
C ALA A 530 20.81 3.29 6.01
N ASP A 531 19.87 3.83 6.80
CA ASP A 531 20.16 4.40 8.12
C ASP A 531 20.45 3.33 9.18
N ALA A 532 19.73 2.20 9.12
CA ALA A 532 19.93 1.06 10.01
C ALA A 532 21.27 0.34 9.77
N LEU A 533 21.72 0.27 8.51
CA LEU A 533 22.98 -0.37 8.12
C LEU A 533 24.10 0.68 8.05
N THR A 534 24.83 0.85 9.15
CA THR A 534 25.72 1.99 9.39
C THR A 534 27.01 1.98 8.57
N SER A 535 27.31 0.91 7.84
CA SER A 535 28.50 0.80 6.99
C SER A 535 28.22 0.14 5.63
N ALA A 536 29.08 0.42 4.64
CA ALA A 536 29.03 -0.21 3.32
C ALA A 536 29.13 -1.75 3.41
N THR A 537 29.97 -2.29 4.30
CA THR A 537 30.11 -3.73 4.49
C THR A 537 28.87 -4.37 5.10
N GLN A 538 28.16 -3.67 6.00
CA GLN A 538 26.87 -4.12 6.52
C GLN A 538 25.79 -4.13 5.43
N LEU A 539 25.74 -3.11 4.56
CA LEU A 539 24.81 -3.08 3.44
C LEU A 539 25.01 -4.28 2.50
N ILE A 540 26.25 -4.55 2.10
CA ILE A 540 26.53 -5.70 1.21
C ILE A 540 26.29 -7.03 1.94
N ALA A 541 26.61 -7.13 3.23
CA ALA A 541 26.32 -8.32 4.04
C ALA A 541 24.81 -8.58 4.18
N TYR A 542 24.00 -7.52 4.31
CA TYR A 542 22.55 -7.63 4.34
C TYR A 542 21.99 -8.20 3.04
N LEU A 543 22.42 -7.68 1.88
CA LEU A 543 22.01 -8.21 0.58
C LEU A 543 22.41 -9.69 0.41
N ASP A 544 23.59 -10.05 0.90
CA ASP A 544 24.10 -11.41 0.96
C ASP A 544 23.26 -12.35 1.84
N PHE A 545 22.84 -11.87 3.01
CA PHE A 545 21.99 -12.57 3.98
C PHE A 545 20.56 -12.77 3.45
N ARG A 546 19.97 -11.70 2.90
CA ARG A 546 18.66 -11.70 2.26
C ARG A 546 18.57 -12.74 1.15
N GLU A 547 19.53 -12.74 0.22
CA GLU A 547 19.54 -13.70 -0.88
C GLU A 547 19.64 -15.15 -0.38
N GLU A 548 20.38 -15.43 0.71
CA GLU A 548 20.46 -16.77 1.26
C GLU A 548 19.09 -17.25 1.78
N ILE A 549 18.38 -16.38 2.51
CA ILE A 549 17.04 -16.68 3.04
C ILE A 549 16.08 -16.94 1.87
N LEU A 550 15.98 -16.00 0.93
CA LEU A 550 14.97 -16.07 -0.15
C LEU A 550 15.25 -17.16 -1.18
N ALA A 551 16.51 -17.57 -1.35
CA ALA A 551 16.87 -18.73 -2.17
C ALA A 551 16.44 -20.07 -1.53
N ASN A 552 16.19 -20.09 -0.23
CA ASN A 552 15.63 -21.24 0.48
C ASN A 552 14.10 -21.11 0.54
N THR A 553 13.42 -21.53 -0.53
CA THR A 553 11.94 -21.39 -0.68
C THR A 553 11.10 -22.14 0.36
N TRP A 554 11.74 -22.91 1.25
CA TRP A 554 11.09 -23.57 2.38
C TRP A 554 11.04 -22.66 3.63
N LEU A 555 11.69 -21.49 3.58
CA LEU A 555 11.64 -20.44 4.59
C LEU A 555 10.70 -19.33 4.16
N HIS A 556 9.89 -18.87 5.11
CA HIS A 556 8.93 -17.80 4.88
C HIS A 556 9.04 -16.77 6.01
N LEU A 557 9.45 -15.55 5.64
CA LEU A 557 9.30 -14.33 6.46
C LEU A 557 8.20 -13.47 5.83
N ALA A 558 7.61 -12.56 6.60
CA ALA A 558 6.47 -11.76 6.13
C ALA A 558 6.90 -10.78 5.03
N ASP A 559 7.81 -9.86 5.32
CA ASP A 559 8.26 -8.80 4.42
C ASP A 559 9.77 -8.48 4.56
N GLU A 560 10.21 -7.39 3.94
CA GLU A 560 11.61 -6.97 3.94
C GLU A 560 12.10 -6.49 5.30
N LEU A 561 11.26 -5.77 6.05
CA LEU A 561 11.61 -5.26 7.37
C LEU A 561 11.72 -6.39 8.41
N GLU A 562 10.99 -7.49 8.24
CA GLU A 562 11.21 -8.72 9.02
C GLU A 562 12.58 -9.37 8.73
N ILE A 563 13.05 -9.34 7.48
CA ILE A 563 14.41 -9.82 7.13
C ILE A 563 15.46 -8.89 7.73
N LEU A 564 15.26 -7.56 7.64
CA LEU A 564 16.13 -6.57 8.26
C LEU A 564 16.15 -6.70 9.79
N GLY A 565 15.01 -6.90 10.43
CA GLY A 565 14.90 -7.12 11.86
C GLY A 565 15.65 -8.37 12.29
N ALA A 566 15.54 -9.47 11.53
CA ALA A 566 16.31 -10.69 11.78
C ALA A 566 17.82 -10.47 11.61
N PHE A 567 18.21 -9.64 10.62
CA PHE A 567 19.60 -9.26 10.40
C PHE A 567 20.13 -8.41 11.58
N LEU A 568 19.44 -7.35 11.99
CA LEU A 568 19.85 -6.52 13.11
C LEU A 568 19.80 -7.29 14.44
N GLY A 569 18.92 -8.28 14.57
CA GLY A 569 18.81 -9.15 15.74
C GLY A 569 19.91 -10.21 15.87
N GLY A 570 20.83 -10.31 14.89
CA GLY A 570 21.95 -11.25 14.93
C GLY A 570 21.54 -12.71 14.79
N LEU A 571 20.44 -13.00 14.09
CA LEU A 571 19.92 -14.35 13.88
C LEU A 571 20.58 -15.06 12.69
N ASP A 572 20.82 -16.37 12.83
CA ASP A 572 21.10 -17.29 11.71
C ASP A 572 19.83 -18.05 11.34
N VAL A 573 18.91 -17.35 10.66
CA VAL A 573 17.57 -17.84 10.31
C VAL A 573 17.62 -19.19 9.61
N VAL A 574 18.55 -19.37 8.66
CA VAL A 574 18.68 -20.62 7.90
C VAL A 574 19.18 -21.76 8.79
N GLY A 575 20.17 -21.50 9.65
CA GLY A 575 20.74 -22.48 10.57
C GLY A 575 19.73 -22.95 11.62
N GLU A 576 19.07 -22.01 12.29
CA GLU A 576 18.06 -22.31 13.32
C GLU A 576 16.89 -23.09 12.73
N SER A 577 16.39 -22.69 11.57
CA SER A 577 15.29 -23.40 10.91
C SER A 577 15.70 -24.80 10.42
N GLN A 578 16.98 -25.03 10.07
CA GLN A 578 17.46 -26.38 9.77
C GLN A 578 17.45 -27.29 11.00
N MET A 579 17.66 -26.73 12.20
CA MET A 579 17.55 -27.46 13.47
C MET A 579 16.10 -27.89 13.71
N GLU A 580 15.16 -26.96 13.57
CA GLU A 580 13.71 -27.24 13.70
C GLU A 580 13.22 -28.29 12.68
N LEU A 581 13.77 -28.28 11.45
CA LEU A 581 13.43 -29.31 10.46
C LEU A 581 14.03 -30.69 10.79
N ALA A 582 15.12 -30.72 11.55
CA ALA A 582 15.82 -31.94 11.96
C ALA A 582 15.15 -32.58 13.17
N ASP A 583 14.79 -31.79 14.18
CA ASP A 583 14.09 -32.24 15.40
C ASP A 583 12.66 -32.75 15.12
N GLY A 584 12.07 -32.34 13.98
CA GLY A 584 10.78 -32.84 13.52
C GLY A 584 9.57 -32.05 14.01
N SER A 585 9.77 -30.98 14.78
CA SER A 585 8.74 -30.07 15.31
C SER A 585 7.85 -29.44 14.23
N THR A 586 8.36 -29.30 13.00
CA THR A 586 7.72 -28.59 11.88
C THR A 586 7.24 -29.50 10.75
N ARG A 587 7.21 -30.84 10.96
CA ARG A 587 6.78 -31.81 9.93
C ARG A 587 5.27 -31.82 9.75
N GLN A 588 4.75 -31.06 8.78
CA GLN A 588 3.33 -31.13 8.39
C GLN A 588 3.04 -32.30 7.43
N ARG A 589 1.93 -33.01 7.67
CA ARG A 589 1.47 -34.15 6.87
C ARG A 589 0.42 -33.65 5.87
N PHE A 590 0.82 -33.43 4.60
CA PHE A 590 -0.11 -33.12 3.52
C PHE A 590 -0.63 -34.43 2.88
N GLY A 591 -1.77 -34.92 3.36
CA GLY A 591 -2.45 -36.11 2.81
C GLY A 591 -1.64 -37.41 2.87
N ARG A 592 -1.97 -38.37 2.00
CA ARG A 592 -1.37 -39.72 1.97
C ARG A 592 0.04 -39.78 1.34
N LYS A 593 0.53 -38.75 0.62
CA LYS A 593 1.87 -38.76 -0.01
C LYS A 593 2.55 -37.37 -0.03
N ARG A 594 3.70 -37.32 0.67
CA ARG A 594 4.74 -36.27 0.82
C ARG A 594 4.60 -35.25 1.98
N LYS A 595 5.63 -35.21 2.83
CA LYS A 595 5.89 -34.18 3.84
C LYS A 595 6.50 -32.96 3.15
N VAL A 596 5.76 -31.86 3.05
CA VAL A 596 6.34 -30.55 2.67
C VAL A 596 6.88 -29.93 3.95
N LYS A 597 8.15 -29.51 3.92
CA LYS A 597 8.85 -28.85 5.04
C LYS A 597 8.81 -27.34 4.78
N ILE A 598 7.85 -26.62 5.35
CA ILE A 598 7.81 -25.16 5.34
C ILE A 598 8.04 -24.69 6.78
N VAL A 599 8.94 -23.72 6.96
CA VAL A 599 9.18 -23.05 8.23
C VAL A 599 8.74 -21.58 8.07
N ASN A 600 7.72 -21.20 8.83
CA ASN A 600 7.27 -19.81 8.92
C ASN A 600 7.95 -19.19 10.14
N ILE A 601 8.76 -18.16 9.89
CA ILE A 601 9.33 -17.36 10.98
C ILE A 601 8.24 -16.39 11.43
N ALA A 602 8.05 -16.30 12.75
CA ALA A 602 7.03 -15.43 13.31
C ALA A 602 7.32 -13.95 12.95
N PRO A 603 6.31 -13.18 12.49
CA PRO A 603 6.46 -11.80 12.06
C PRO A 603 6.55 -10.86 13.27
N MET A 604 7.71 -10.88 13.94
CA MET A 604 7.96 -10.10 15.15
C MET A 604 9.39 -9.55 15.19
N GLN A 605 10.17 -9.73 14.14
CA GLN A 605 11.57 -9.30 14.11
C GLN A 605 11.64 -7.78 13.94
N GLN A 606 10.78 -7.19 13.11
CA GLN A 606 10.64 -5.75 13.01
C GLN A 606 10.24 -5.16 14.36
N GLU A 607 9.16 -5.68 14.97
CA GLU A 607 8.66 -5.23 16.28
C GLU A 607 9.69 -5.35 17.40
N ARG A 608 10.56 -6.36 17.32
CA ARG A 608 11.56 -6.64 18.35
C ARG A 608 12.81 -5.77 18.22
N TYR A 609 13.22 -5.45 17.00
CA TYR A 609 14.54 -4.86 16.74
C TYR A 609 14.47 -3.48 16.07
N ILE A 610 13.52 -3.24 15.17
CA ILE A 610 13.42 -1.98 14.40
C ILE A 610 12.51 -0.99 15.12
N ASP A 611 11.28 -1.36 15.44
CA ASP A 611 10.29 -0.44 16.00
C ASP A 611 10.74 0.25 17.31
N PRO A 612 11.37 -0.44 18.29
CA PRO A 612 11.86 0.21 19.50
C PRO A 612 13.03 1.16 19.25
N TRP A 613 13.82 0.93 18.19
CA TRP A 613 14.86 1.86 17.78
C TRP A 613 14.24 3.11 17.13
N MET A 614 13.33 2.92 16.19
CA MET A 614 12.59 4.00 15.52
C MET A 614 11.84 4.88 16.51
N ALA A 615 11.09 4.27 17.44
CA ALA A 615 10.35 4.99 18.47
C ALA A 615 11.27 5.86 19.35
N ARG A 616 12.46 5.35 19.73
CA ARG A 616 13.43 6.14 20.50
C ARG A 616 14.06 7.23 19.65
N LYS A 617 14.49 6.90 18.42
CA LYS A 617 15.14 7.84 17.50
C LYS A 617 14.25 9.04 17.20
N PHE A 618 12.96 8.82 16.98
CA PHE A 618 12.01 9.87 16.58
C PHE A 618 11.10 10.35 17.72
N SER A 619 11.41 10.05 18.99
CA SER A 619 10.52 10.43 20.11
C SER A 619 10.45 11.94 20.36
N GLN A 620 11.51 12.69 20.03
CA GLN A 620 11.62 14.12 20.31
C GLN A 620 11.35 15.02 19.09
N SER A 621 11.74 14.57 17.90
CA SER A 621 11.61 15.32 16.65
C SER A 621 11.46 14.36 15.47
N LEU A 622 10.79 14.84 14.41
CA LEU A 622 10.69 14.14 13.14
C LEU A 622 12.04 13.97 12.45
N ASP A 623 13.02 14.84 12.70
CA ASP A 623 14.38 14.72 12.14
C ASP A 623 15.18 13.57 12.78
N GLY A 624 14.72 13.10 13.94
CA GLY A 624 15.35 12.05 14.72
C GLY A 624 16.58 12.53 15.51
N ASP A 625 16.92 11.80 16.56
CA ASP A 625 18.15 12.01 17.33
C ASP A 625 19.31 11.19 16.71
N PRO A 626 20.33 11.84 16.13
CA PRO A 626 21.45 11.15 15.49
C PRO A 626 22.34 10.39 16.49
N THR A 627 22.23 10.66 17.79
CA THR A 627 22.99 9.94 18.83
C THR A 627 22.42 8.55 19.10
N ILE A 628 21.14 8.31 18.75
CA ILE A 628 20.47 7.02 18.92
C ILE A 628 20.86 6.07 17.80
N LYS A 629 21.87 5.23 18.09
CA LYS A 629 22.38 4.23 17.16
C LYS A 629 21.37 3.10 16.90
N PRO A 630 21.37 2.51 15.68
CA PRO A 630 20.59 1.31 15.40
C PRO A 630 21.06 0.12 16.24
N PRO A 631 20.24 -0.94 16.36
CA PRO A 631 20.64 -2.16 17.05
C PRO A 631 21.90 -2.76 16.45
N ALA A 632 22.88 -3.07 17.29
CA ALA A 632 24.08 -3.77 16.86
C ALA A 632 23.76 -5.26 16.60
N ARG A 633 24.13 -5.75 15.41
CA ARG A 633 23.97 -7.16 15.04
C ARG A 633 24.83 -8.08 15.90
N HIS A 634 26.03 -7.62 16.24
CA HIS A 634 27.07 -8.39 16.91
C HIS A 634 27.38 -7.77 18.26
N ASP A 635 27.89 -8.59 19.20
CA ASP A 635 28.47 -8.06 20.43
C ASP A 635 29.84 -7.43 20.16
N ALA A 636 30.35 -6.65 21.12
CA ALA A 636 31.60 -5.92 20.99
C ALA A 636 32.83 -6.83 20.78
N GLU A 637 32.77 -8.11 21.19
CA GLU A 637 33.85 -9.07 20.94
C GLU A 637 33.86 -9.52 19.47
N SER A 638 32.68 -9.86 18.95
CA SER A 638 32.46 -10.22 17.56
C SER A 638 32.79 -9.07 16.60
N GLU A 639 32.37 -7.85 16.93
CA GLU A 639 32.68 -6.65 16.14
C GLU A 639 34.20 -6.45 16.02
N ARG A 640 34.93 -6.51 17.14
CA ARG A 640 36.40 -6.43 17.12
C ARG A 640 37.04 -7.53 16.28
N ALA A 641 36.54 -8.76 16.33
CA ALA A 641 37.04 -9.85 15.50
C ALA A 641 36.81 -9.61 14.00
N LEU A 642 35.67 -9.02 13.64
CA LEU A 642 35.34 -8.66 12.25
C LEU A 642 36.15 -7.45 11.76
N GLU A 643 36.38 -6.45 12.61
CA GLU A 643 37.27 -5.32 12.31
C GLU A 643 38.71 -5.79 12.08
N ASP A 644 39.21 -6.68 12.93
CA ASP A 644 40.51 -7.32 12.78
C ASP A 644 40.59 -8.12 11.47
N LEU A 645 39.54 -8.88 11.14
CA LEU A 645 39.45 -9.61 9.87
C LEU A 645 39.58 -8.66 8.68
N TRP A 646 38.79 -7.58 8.67
CA TRP A 646 38.80 -6.59 7.59
C TRP A 646 40.16 -5.91 7.45
N ARG A 647 40.76 -5.49 8.57
CA ARG A 647 42.05 -4.80 8.59
C ARG A 647 43.18 -5.65 8.02
N ASN A 648 43.15 -6.96 8.26
CA ASN A 648 44.23 -7.88 7.86
C ASN A 648 44.05 -8.46 6.45
N GLU A 649 42.84 -8.91 6.08
CA GLU A 649 42.63 -9.56 4.78
C GLU A 649 42.28 -8.57 3.67
N ARG A 650 41.56 -7.49 4.00
CA ARG A 650 40.91 -6.59 3.02
C ARG A 650 40.08 -7.34 1.96
N ASP A 651 39.59 -8.53 2.29
CA ASP A 651 38.73 -9.33 1.43
C ASP A 651 37.26 -9.03 1.74
N LEU A 652 36.59 -8.35 0.82
CA LEU A 652 35.19 -7.97 0.95
C LEU A 652 34.27 -9.19 1.06
N GLY A 653 34.61 -10.31 0.40
CA GLY A 653 33.83 -11.54 0.49
C GLY A 653 33.93 -12.19 1.87
N SER A 654 35.11 -12.17 2.46
CA SER A 654 35.37 -12.70 3.80
C SER A 654 34.63 -11.90 4.88
N ILE A 655 34.76 -10.58 4.87
CA ILE A 655 34.10 -9.72 5.88
C ILE A 655 32.57 -9.79 5.79
N THR A 656 32.00 -9.75 4.58
CA THR A 656 30.53 -9.82 4.41
C THR A 656 29.98 -11.17 4.82
N ALA A 657 30.69 -12.26 4.53
CA ALA A 657 30.33 -13.60 5.01
C ALA A 657 30.42 -13.71 6.55
N GLY A 658 31.43 -13.09 7.17
CA GLY A 658 31.55 -13.01 8.63
C GLY A 658 30.39 -12.24 9.28
N ILE A 659 30.02 -11.10 8.71
CA ILE A 659 28.88 -10.29 9.20
C ILE A 659 27.56 -11.10 9.11
N CYS A 660 27.35 -11.94 8.10
CA CYS A 660 26.13 -12.74 7.95
C CYS A 660 25.91 -13.78 9.06
N LEU A 661 26.91 -14.08 9.89
CA LEU A 661 26.81 -15.11 10.93
C LEU A 661 26.13 -14.59 12.21
N ASP A 662 25.63 -15.52 13.03
CA ASP A 662 24.93 -15.27 14.32
C ASP A 662 25.76 -14.42 15.30
N ARG A 663 25.09 -13.71 16.21
CA ARG A 663 25.75 -12.89 17.26
C ARG A 663 26.76 -13.65 18.15
N ARG A 664 26.74 -14.99 18.17
CA ARG A 664 27.59 -15.88 18.97
C ARG A 664 28.74 -16.51 18.17
N ILE A 665 29.21 -15.89 17.08
CA ILE A 665 30.44 -16.31 16.37
C ILE A 665 31.58 -16.65 17.37
N PRO A 666 31.86 -15.85 18.41
CA PRO A 666 32.89 -16.17 19.41
C PRO A 666 32.55 -17.42 20.21
N GLY A 667 31.28 -17.66 20.54
CA GLY A 667 30.84 -18.89 21.23
C GLY A 667 31.12 -20.16 20.41
N LEU A 668 30.98 -20.11 19.09
CA LEU A 668 31.31 -21.21 18.18
C LEU A 668 32.83 -21.41 18.04
N ILE A 669 33.58 -20.30 17.96
CA ILE A 669 35.05 -20.28 17.91
C ILE A 669 35.64 -20.80 19.23
N VAL A 670 35.17 -20.30 20.37
CA VAL A 670 35.65 -20.63 21.71
C VAL A 670 35.26 -22.05 22.11
N LYS A 671 34.01 -22.50 21.94
CA LYS A 671 33.63 -23.91 22.20
C LYS A 671 34.31 -24.88 21.22
N GLY A 672 34.64 -24.42 20.02
CA GLY A 672 35.35 -25.20 19.01
C GLY A 672 36.83 -25.42 19.33
N CYS A 673 37.46 -24.43 19.96
CA CYS A 673 38.92 -24.34 20.08
C CYS A 673 39.47 -24.31 21.52
N ARG A 674 38.61 -24.28 22.56
CA ARG A 674 39.05 -24.25 23.97
C ARG A 674 39.96 -25.43 24.31
N GLY A 675 41.14 -25.14 24.87
CA GLY A 675 42.09 -26.16 25.37
C GLY A 675 42.96 -26.82 24.31
N LEU A 676 42.96 -26.35 23.06
CA LEU A 676 43.76 -26.97 22.00
C LEU A 676 45.13 -26.26 21.82
N HIS A 677 46.23 -26.91 22.22
CA HIS A 677 47.57 -26.65 21.66
C HIS A 677 47.70 -27.39 20.33
N ILE A 678 47.14 -26.82 19.25
CA ILE A 678 46.98 -27.56 18.00
C ILE A 678 48.28 -27.56 17.18
N ARG A 679 48.85 -28.75 16.96
CA ARG A 679 49.94 -28.99 15.98
C ARG A 679 49.41 -29.34 14.58
N LYS A 680 48.10 -29.57 14.43
CA LYS A 680 47.42 -30.04 13.20
C LYS A 680 46.14 -29.24 12.97
N ILE A 681 45.53 -29.39 11.80
CA ILE A 681 44.22 -28.80 11.49
C ILE A 681 43.13 -29.57 12.25
N HIS A 682 42.16 -28.85 12.79
CA HIS A 682 40.97 -29.43 13.44
C HIS A 682 39.71 -28.82 12.84
N VAL A 683 38.71 -29.65 12.54
CA VAL A 683 37.45 -29.18 11.96
C VAL A 683 36.27 -29.59 12.85
N ARG A 684 35.41 -28.61 13.18
CA ARG A 684 34.15 -28.86 13.87
C ARG A 684 33.00 -28.23 13.09
N ARG A 685 31.90 -28.97 12.94
CA ARG A 685 30.67 -28.47 12.32
C ARG A 685 29.59 -28.24 13.35
N HIS A 686 28.88 -27.14 13.21
CA HIS A 686 27.65 -26.81 13.92
C HIS A 686 26.61 -26.32 12.90
N TYR A 687 25.55 -27.11 12.66
CA TYR A 687 24.39 -26.75 11.81
C TYR A 687 24.70 -25.98 10.51
N GLY A 688 25.48 -26.62 9.64
CA GLY A 688 25.85 -26.03 8.35
C GLY A 688 26.97 -24.99 8.43
N ILE A 689 27.56 -24.72 9.58
CA ILE A 689 28.75 -23.88 9.73
C ILE A 689 29.91 -24.76 10.18
N SER A 690 31.07 -24.67 9.53
CA SER A 690 32.30 -25.37 9.98
C SER A 690 33.32 -24.38 10.50
N ALA A 691 33.88 -24.63 11.68
CA ALA A 691 35.07 -23.95 12.18
C ALA A 691 36.30 -24.83 11.92
N VAL A 692 37.31 -24.25 11.27
CA VAL A 692 38.58 -24.87 10.91
C VAL A 692 39.68 -24.16 11.72
N ALA A 693 40.18 -24.84 12.75
CA ALA A 693 41.25 -24.33 13.59
C ALA A 693 42.61 -24.82 13.07
N PHE A 694 43.60 -23.94 12.95
CA PHE A 694 44.92 -24.26 12.41
C PHE A 694 46.05 -23.48 13.11
N PRO A 695 47.29 -24.00 13.13
CA PRO A 695 48.42 -23.34 13.78
C PRO A 695 48.94 -22.14 12.96
N SER A 696 49.45 -21.11 13.66
CA SER A 696 49.89 -19.84 13.04
C SER A 696 51.01 -19.91 12.01
N HIS A 697 51.80 -20.99 12.00
CA HIS A 697 52.82 -21.20 10.97
C HIS A 697 52.25 -21.70 9.63
N MET A 698 50.95 -21.97 9.53
CA MET A 698 50.32 -22.50 8.32
C MET A 698 49.50 -21.42 7.59
N SER A 699 49.75 -21.24 6.28
CA SER A 699 48.97 -20.29 5.47
C SER A 699 47.55 -20.80 5.20
N ILE A 700 46.61 -19.87 5.00
CA ILE A 700 45.19 -20.18 4.72
C ILE A 700 45.05 -20.99 3.43
N GLU A 701 45.86 -20.74 2.41
CA GLU A 701 45.84 -21.49 1.14
C GLU A 701 46.22 -22.95 1.36
N ARG A 702 47.20 -23.21 2.24
CA ARG A 702 47.60 -24.57 2.60
C ARG A 702 46.50 -25.27 3.40
N VAL A 703 45.84 -24.57 4.32
CA VAL A 703 44.69 -25.08 5.08
C VAL A 703 43.52 -25.42 4.16
N LYS A 704 43.15 -24.52 3.24
CA LYS A 704 42.09 -24.72 2.24
C LYS A 704 42.33 -25.94 1.33
N LYS A 705 43.60 -26.31 1.09
CA LYS A 705 43.96 -27.47 0.28
C LYS A 705 43.84 -28.81 1.03
N ASN A 706 43.74 -28.80 2.36
CA ASN A 706 43.65 -30.00 3.18
C ASN A 706 42.40 -30.84 2.82
N PRO A 707 42.51 -32.18 2.65
CA PRO A 707 41.38 -33.03 2.28
C PRO A 707 40.18 -32.98 3.23
N GLU A 708 40.41 -32.90 4.55
CA GLU A 708 39.33 -32.81 5.55
C GLU A 708 38.59 -31.47 5.43
N VAL A 709 39.33 -30.38 5.25
CA VAL A 709 38.75 -29.04 5.03
C VAL A 709 37.93 -29.02 3.75
N LYS A 710 38.40 -29.61 2.65
CA LYS A 710 37.64 -29.73 1.38
C LYS A 710 36.35 -30.54 1.56
N LYS A 711 36.41 -31.67 2.27
CA LYS A 711 35.24 -32.52 2.57
C LYS A 711 34.19 -31.73 3.35
N GLU A 712 34.63 -30.96 4.34
CA GLU A 712 33.78 -30.14 5.18
C GLU A 712 33.22 -28.93 4.42
N ALA A 713 34.01 -28.30 3.56
CA ALA A 713 33.58 -27.23 2.67
C ALA A 713 32.41 -27.63 1.76
N ASN A 714 32.35 -28.90 1.34
CA ASN A 714 31.27 -29.42 0.50
C ASN A 714 29.94 -29.63 1.24
N ARG A 715 29.97 -29.62 2.57
CA ARG A 715 28.85 -29.98 3.43
C ARG A 715 28.39 -28.81 4.32
N SER A 716 29.10 -27.69 4.28
CA SER A 716 28.79 -26.48 5.06
C SER A 716 28.29 -25.34 4.16
N ARG A 717 27.50 -24.44 4.74
CA ARG A 717 27.10 -23.12 4.25
C ARG A 717 28.21 -22.10 4.48
N TYR A 718 28.80 -22.10 5.66
CA TYR A 718 29.91 -21.21 6.03
C TYR A 718 31.09 -22.00 6.59
N ILE A 719 32.29 -21.46 6.40
CA ILE A 719 33.54 -22.01 6.89
C ILE A 719 34.33 -20.88 7.53
N LEU A 720 34.58 -20.97 8.84
CA LEU A 720 35.41 -20.04 9.58
C LEU A 720 36.81 -20.63 9.69
N TYR A 721 37.83 -19.88 9.28
CA TYR A 721 39.22 -20.24 9.44
C TYR A 721 39.78 -19.49 10.65
N VAL A 722 40.14 -20.23 11.68
CA VAL A 722 40.60 -19.70 12.96
C VAL A 722 42.05 -20.10 13.16
N GLU A 723 42.93 -19.12 13.19
CA GLU A 723 44.33 -19.33 13.54
C GLU A 723 44.47 -19.40 15.06
N ILE A 724 45.26 -20.35 15.55
CA ILE A 724 45.58 -20.46 16.97
C ILE A 724 47.05 -20.10 17.17
N GLU A 725 47.29 -19.02 17.91
CA GLU A 725 48.63 -18.59 18.33
C GLU A 725 48.70 -18.56 19.86
N LYS A 726 49.63 -19.33 20.45
CA LYS A 726 49.82 -19.42 21.92
C LYS A 726 48.53 -19.71 22.73
N GLY A 727 47.58 -20.42 22.11
CA GLY A 727 46.29 -20.76 22.73
C GLY A 727 45.18 -19.71 22.53
N SER A 728 45.49 -18.58 21.89
CA SER A 728 44.52 -17.53 21.55
C SER A 728 43.96 -17.73 20.14
N PRO A 729 42.63 -17.90 19.99
CA PRO A 729 42.01 -18.02 18.68
C PRO A 729 41.83 -16.67 18.01
N ARG A 730 42.23 -16.56 16.73
CA ARG A 730 42.02 -15.39 15.89
C ARG A 730 41.27 -15.76 14.63
N LEU A 731 40.17 -15.07 14.34
CA LEU A 731 39.46 -15.24 13.09
C LEU A 731 40.32 -14.68 11.95
N ARG A 732 40.70 -15.55 11.01
CA ARG A 732 41.57 -15.19 9.89
C ARG A 732 40.84 -15.03 8.57
N HIS A 733 39.83 -15.85 8.31
CA HIS A 733 39.07 -15.82 7.06
C HIS A 733 37.69 -16.42 7.25
N VAL A 734 36.70 -15.98 6.47
CA VAL A 734 35.39 -16.61 6.37
C VAL A 734 35.09 -16.92 4.90
N ALA A 735 34.73 -18.16 4.60
CA ALA A 735 34.35 -18.58 3.26
C ALA A 735 32.96 -19.17 3.21
N LEU A 736 32.32 -19.05 2.05
CA LEU A 736 31.08 -19.78 1.76
C LEU A 736 31.41 -21.22 1.35
N GLY A 737 30.75 -22.19 1.99
CA GLY A 737 30.79 -23.59 1.61
C GLY A 737 29.75 -23.94 0.53
N ARG A 738 29.87 -25.13 -0.07
CA ARG A 738 29.06 -25.54 -1.25
C ARG A 738 27.58 -25.80 -0.93
N LYS A 739 27.19 -25.88 0.35
CA LYS A 739 25.76 -25.98 0.72
C LYS A 739 25.09 -24.62 0.88
N HIS A 740 25.86 -23.52 0.86
CA HIS A 740 25.31 -22.17 0.83
C HIS A 740 24.40 -21.99 -0.38
N ALA A 741 23.32 -21.22 -0.24
CA ALA A 741 22.32 -21.07 -1.29
C ALA A 741 22.89 -20.60 -2.63
N ARG A 742 23.97 -19.80 -2.58
CA ARG A 742 24.74 -19.32 -3.74
C ARG A 742 25.33 -20.40 -4.65
N PHE A 743 25.44 -21.65 -4.20
CA PHE A 743 25.99 -22.75 -5.01
C PHE A 743 24.93 -23.76 -5.48
N LYS A 744 23.64 -23.56 -5.16
CA LYS A 744 22.57 -24.50 -5.53
C LYS A 744 22.11 -24.38 -7.00
N ALA A 745 22.46 -23.32 -7.73
CA ALA A 745 22.13 -23.14 -9.15
C ALA A 745 23.31 -23.60 -10.04
N GLY A 746 23.13 -24.69 -10.78
CA GLY A 746 24.14 -25.25 -11.67
C GLY A 746 24.30 -24.45 -12.96
N ASN A 747 25.56 -24.13 -13.29
CA ASN A 747 26.08 -23.66 -14.59
C ASN A 747 25.53 -22.34 -15.17
N VAL A 748 26.19 -21.22 -14.87
CA VAL A 748 26.28 -20.03 -15.74
C VAL A 748 27.74 -19.54 -15.71
N ARG A 749 28.33 -19.25 -16.87
CA ARG A 749 29.80 -19.11 -17.06
C ARG A 749 30.34 -17.68 -16.97
N THR A 750 29.51 -16.65 -16.75
CA THR A 750 30.00 -15.25 -16.78
C THR A 750 29.30 -14.34 -15.76
N ALA A 751 30.12 -13.52 -15.07
CA ALA A 751 29.85 -12.38 -14.17
C ALA A 751 28.87 -12.48 -12.96
N LEU A 752 27.96 -13.44 -12.84
CA LEU A 752 26.74 -13.22 -12.04
C LEU A 752 26.50 -14.34 -11.00
N ARG A 753 27.12 -14.24 -9.82
CA ARG A 753 26.72 -15.05 -8.65
C ARG A 753 25.61 -14.40 -7.82
N SER A 754 25.15 -13.21 -8.17
CA SER A 754 23.92 -12.61 -7.68
C SER A 754 22.71 -13.24 -8.38
N GLY A 755 21.54 -13.21 -7.75
CA GLY A 755 20.33 -13.84 -8.28
C GLY A 755 19.74 -13.14 -9.50
N VAL A 756 20.52 -12.92 -10.56
CA VAL A 756 20.10 -12.34 -11.84
C VAL A 756 20.06 -13.41 -12.93
N PRO A 757 19.10 -14.36 -12.92
CA PRO A 757 19.01 -15.39 -13.95
C PRO A 757 18.66 -14.79 -15.31
N LEU A 758 19.46 -15.13 -16.31
CA LEU A 758 19.23 -14.80 -17.72
C LEU A 758 18.38 -15.91 -18.36
N HIS A 759 17.14 -16.05 -17.90
CA HIS A 759 16.23 -17.09 -18.41
C HIS A 759 15.66 -16.68 -19.78
N ASN A 760 16.24 -17.19 -20.88
CA ASN A 760 15.90 -16.82 -22.26
C ASN A 760 14.39 -16.82 -22.54
N GLY A 761 13.67 -17.89 -22.22
CA GLY A 761 12.23 -17.95 -22.49
C GLY A 761 11.37 -16.95 -21.70
N TRP A 762 11.82 -16.47 -20.53
CA TRP A 762 11.10 -15.42 -19.79
C TRP A 762 11.40 -14.06 -20.41
N TYR A 763 12.68 -13.82 -20.72
CA TYR A 763 13.14 -12.59 -21.33
C TYR A 763 12.46 -12.36 -22.69
N GLU A 764 12.47 -13.36 -23.59
CA GLU A 764 11.85 -13.27 -24.91
C GLU A 764 10.35 -12.95 -24.82
N ARG A 765 9.65 -13.50 -23.82
CA ARG A 765 8.24 -13.16 -23.57
C ARG A 765 8.05 -11.71 -23.13
N MET A 766 8.96 -11.18 -22.30
CA MET A 766 8.91 -9.78 -21.87
C MET A 766 9.25 -8.83 -23.01
N GLU A 767 10.28 -9.15 -23.80
CA GLU A 767 10.67 -8.39 -24.98
C GLU A 767 9.55 -8.38 -26.04
N ALA A 768 8.94 -9.54 -26.32
CA ALA A 768 7.78 -9.65 -27.21
C ALA A 768 6.52 -8.94 -26.68
N ARG A 769 6.41 -8.73 -25.36
CA ARG A 769 5.35 -7.90 -24.77
C ARG A 769 5.65 -6.41 -24.96
N ARG A 770 6.88 -5.96 -24.73
CA ARG A 770 7.27 -4.55 -24.95
C ARG A 770 7.14 -4.13 -26.40
N SER A 771 7.50 -4.99 -27.34
CA SER A 771 7.28 -4.72 -28.78
C SER A 771 5.79 -4.58 -29.13
N LYS A 772 4.89 -5.06 -28.26
CA LYS A 772 3.43 -4.88 -28.36
C LYS A 772 2.85 -3.78 -27.45
N SER A 773 3.52 -3.39 -26.34
CA SER A 773 2.89 -2.64 -25.22
C SER A 773 3.13 -1.13 -25.19
N PHE A 774 3.94 -0.57 -26.09
CA PHE A 774 3.91 0.88 -26.34
C PHE A 774 4.08 1.11 -27.83
N ASN A 775 2.99 0.94 -28.56
CA ASN A 775 2.99 1.14 -29.99
C ASN A 775 3.04 2.64 -30.28
N ARG A 776 4.26 3.20 -30.34
CA ARG A 776 4.50 4.59 -30.75
C ARG A 776 3.89 4.88 -32.12
N ALA A 777 3.83 3.88 -33.00
CA ALA A 777 3.13 4.00 -34.27
C ALA A 777 1.60 4.07 -34.11
N ALA A 778 1.01 3.43 -33.10
CA ALA A 778 -0.42 3.59 -32.79
C ALA A 778 -0.72 4.95 -32.14
N VAL A 779 0.17 5.47 -31.29
CA VAL A 779 0.05 6.84 -30.75
C VAL A 779 0.14 7.84 -31.91
N ALA A 780 1.18 7.74 -32.74
CA ALA A 780 1.36 8.61 -33.90
C ALA A 780 0.22 8.47 -34.93
N ALA A 781 -0.35 7.27 -35.10
CA ALA A 781 -1.51 7.07 -35.96
C ALA A 781 -2.76 7.76 -35.40
N LEU A 782 -3.04 7.64 -34.09
CA LEU A 782 -4.15 8.36 -33.47
C LEU A 782 -3.94 9.88 -33.52
N GLU A 783 -2.70 10.36 -33.35
CA GLU A 783 -2.35 11.78 -33.53
C GLU A 783 -2.61 12.25 -34.97
N ALA A 784 -2.19 11.45 -35.97
CA ALA A 784 -2.47 11.73 -37.38
C ALA A 784 -3.98 11.68 -37.72
N GLU A 785 -4.75 10.88 -36.98
CA GLU A 785 -6.21 10.81 -37.05
C GLU A 785 -6.91 11.92 -36.25
N GLY A 786 -6.16 12.84 -35.61
CA GLY A 786 -6.68 14.07 -35.00
C GLY A 786 -6.80 14.08 -33.47
N LEU A 787 -6.29 13.06 -32.76
CA LEU A 787 -6.22 13.08 -31.29
C LEU A 787 -5.04 13.91 -30.77
N SER A 788 -5.22 14.59 -29.64
CA SER A 788 -4.07 15.14 -28.91
C SER A 788 -3.20 14.01 -28.37
N ARG A 789 -1.89 14.27 -28.27
CA ARG A 789 -0.90 13.30 -27.80
C ARG A 789 -1.27 12.66 -26.46
N ASP A 790 -1.74 13.45 -25.52
CA ASP A 790 -2.07 12.99 -24.16
C ASP A 790 -3.25 12.00 -24.19
N ILE A 791 -4.26 12.29 -24.99
CA ILE A 791 -5.42 11.42 -25.16
C ILE A 791 -5.02 10.15 -25.93
N ALA A 792 -4.20 10.28 -26.98
CA ALA A 792 -3.70 9.14 -27.75
C ALA A 792 -2.86 8.18 -26.86
N VAL A 793 -1.98 8.73 -26.02
CA VAL A 793 -1.21 7.95 -25.04
C VAL A 793 -2.14 7.28 -24.03
N GLY A 794 -3.15 8.00 -23.52
CA GLY A 794 -4.16 7.44 -22.61
C GLY A 794 -4.92 6.26 -23.22
N VAL A 795 -5.41 6.40 -24.46
CA VAL A 795 -6.12 5.36 -25.21
C VAL A 795 -5.24 4.13 -25.44
N VAL A 796 -3.99 4.32 -25.85
CA VAL A 796 -3.04 3.21 -26.10
C VAL A 796 -2.65 2.50 -24.81
N ARG A 797 -2.39 3.24 -23.72
CA ARG A 797 -2.09 2.66 -22.40
C ARG A 797 -3.26 1.85 -21.85
N ALA A 798 -4.50 2.31 -22.08
CA ALA A 798 -5.70 1.60 -21.69
C ALA A 798 -6.03 0.40 -22.61
N GLY A 799 -5.27 0.19 -23.69
CA GLY A 799 -5.52 -0.89 -24.64
C GLY A 799 -6.81 -0.69 -25.46
N LEU A 800 -7.28 0.56 -25.64
CA LEU A 800 -8.57 0.90 -26.25
C LEU A 800 -8.47 1.42 -27.69
N ALA A 801 -7.27 1.41 -28.29
CA ALA A 801 -7.00 2.03 -29.59
C ALA A 801 -7.87 1.47 -30.74
N ASN A 802 -8.24 0.19 -30.68
CA ASN A 802 -9.11 -0.39 -31.71
C ASN A 802 -10.57 -0.01 -31.45
N GLN A 803 -11.04 -0.10 -30.21
CA GLN A 803 -12.40 0.23 -29.81
C GLN A 803 -12.75 1.69 -30.12
N VAL A 804 -11.82 2.61 -29.82
CA VAL A 804 -11.99 4.04 -30.12
C VAL A 804 -12.11 4.28 -31.62
N ARG A 805 -11.23 3.68 -32.43
CA ARG A 805 -11.27 3.83 -33.90
C ARG A 805 -12.50 3.17 -34.52
N GLU A 806 -12.87 1.98 -34.08
CA GLU A 806 -14.06 1.26 -34.57
C GLU A 806 -15.36 1.99 -34.22
N THR A 807 -15.46 2.55 -33.01
CA THR A 807 -16.63 3.35 -32.62
C THR A 807 -16.72 4.65 -33.43
N SER A 808 -15.58 5.29 -33.70
CA SER A 808 -15.53 6.54 -34.47
C SER A 808 -15.85 6.37 -35.96
N ARG A 809 -15.56 5.19 -36.56
CA ARG A 809 -15.92 4.86 -37.96
C ARG A 809 -17.41 5.02 -38.29
N ALA A 810 -18.28 5.05 -37.29
CA ALA A 810 -19.70 5.33 -37.45
C ALA A 810 -20.04 6.83 -37.61
N GLY A 811 -19.04 7.69 -37.87
CA GLY A 811 -19.24 9.12 -38.16
C GLY A 811 -19.22 10.04 -36.94
N VAL A 812 -18.71 9.56 -35.78
CA VAL A 812 -18.58 10.36 -34.56
C VAL A 812 -17.12 10.76 -34.36
N ASP A 813 -16.89 12.01 -33.99
CA ASP A 813 -15.56 12.57 -33.72
C ASP A 813 -14.72 11.69 -32.78
N LEU A 814 -13.48 11.44 -33.20
CA LEU A 814 -12.57 10.49 -32.57
C LEU A 814 -12.20 10.91 -31.13
N ALA A 815 -12.06 12.22 -30.87
CA ALA A 815 -11.74 12.74 -29.54
C ALA A 815 -12.91 12.54 -28.55
N ARG A 816 -14.15 12.76 -29.01
CA ARG A 816 -15.37 12.49 -28.22
C ARG A 816 -15.52 11.02 -27.88
N VAL A 817 -15.25 10.14 -28.84
CA VAL A 817 -15.26 8.68 -28.60
C VAL A 817 -14.18 8.29 -27.59
N ALA A 818 -12.96 8.82 -27.72
CA ALA A 818 -11.89 8.57 -26.78
C ALA A 818 -12.25 9.02 -25.36
N ALA A 819 -12.88 10.20 -25.21
CA ALA A 819 -13.33 10.71 -23.93
C ALA A 819 -14.43 9.85 -23.28
N LEU A 820 -15.35 9.29 -24.07
CA LEU A 820 -16.37 8.35 -23.58
C LEU A 820 -15.73 7.06 -23.04
N TRP A 821 -14.79 6.49 -23.80
CA TRP A 821 -14.11 5.25 -23.46
C TRP A 821 -13.21 5.38 -22.23
N LEU A 822 -12.43 6.48 -22.15
CA LEU A 822 -11.53 6.75 -21.03
C LEU A 822 -12.26 7.28 -19.78
N GLY A 823 -13.47 7.83 -19.94
CA GLY A 823 -14.27 8.41 -18.87
C GLY A 823 -15.39 7.48 -18.40
N ASP A 824 -16.57 7.60 -19.03
CA ASP A 824 -17.81 6.97 -18.57
C ASP A 824 -17.74 5.43 -18.66
N VAL A 825 -17.21 4.88 -19.76
CA VAL A 825 -17.10 3.42 -19.96
C VAL A 825 -16.05 2.83 -19.01
N ALA A 826 -14.91 3.51 -18.84
CA ALA A 826 -13.91 3.09 -17.87
C ALA A 826 -14.46 3.09 -16.44
N GLN A 827 -15.23 4.11 -16.06
CA GLN A 827 -15.89 4.16 -14.76
C GLN A 827 -16.87 3.00 -14.56
N LEU A 828 -17.70 2.70 -15.56
CA LEU A 828 -18.62 1.56 -15.51
C LEU A 828 -17.88 0.22 -15.39
N ALA A 829 -16.75 0.08 -16.06
CA ALA A 829 -15.92 -1.13 -16.01
C ALA A 829 -15.35 -1.36 -14.60
N VAL A 830 -14.95 -0.28 -13.92
CA VAL A 830 -14.52 -0.31 -12.52
C VAL A 830 -15.67 -0.75 -11.60
N GLU A 831 -16.89 -0.23 -11.81
CA GLU A 831 -18.09 -0.63 -11.04
C GLU A 831 -18.38 -2.15 -11.20
N GLN A 832 -18.22 -2.67 -12.42
CA GLN A 832 -18.45 -4.08 -12.76
C GLN A 832 -17.23 -4.98 -12.56
N ARG A 833 -16.11 -4.43 -12.06
CA ARG A 833 -14.84 -5.16 -11.81
C ARG A 833 -14.32 -5.91 -13.05
N THR A 834 -14.40 -5.26 -14.21
CA THR A 834 -13.99 -5.81 -15.51
C THR A 834 -13.16 -4.80 -16.31
N HIS A 835 -12.56 -5.24 -17.41
CA HIS A 835 -11.86 -4.35 -18.34
C HIS A 835 -12.88 -3.56 -19.20
N PRO A 836 -12.64 -2.28 -19.56
CA PRO A 836 -13.60 -1.49 -20.34
C PRO A 836 -14.02 -2.17 -21.65
N ALA A 837 -13.06 -2.74 -22.39
CA ALA A 837 -13.35 -3.48 -23.62
C ALA A 837 -14.12 -4.80 -23.43
N SER A 838 -14.27 -5.27 -22.19
CA SER A 838 -15.01 -6.48 -21.84
C SER A 838 -16.46 -6.20 -21.41
N LEU A 839 -16.85 -4.93 -21.28
CA LEU A 839 -18.24 -4.55 -21.14
C LEU A 839 -18.98 -4.95 -22.43
N GLN A 840 -20.13 -5.60 -22.29
CA GLN A 840 -20.95 -6.02 -23.43
C GLN A 840 -21.75 -4.84 -24.00
N LEU A 841 -21.03 -3.78 -24.41
CA LEU A 841 -21.56 -2.58 -25.03
C LEU A 841 -21.30 -2.64 -26.54
N GLN A 842 -22.35 -2.49 -27.35
CA GLN A 842 -22.20 -2.44 -28.80
C GLN A 842 -21.77 -1.04 -29.24
N ASN A 843 -20.90 -0.95 -30.26
CA ASN A 843 -20.44 0.34 -30.80
C ASN A 843 -21.62 1.21 -31.27
N ALA A 844 -22.66 0.61 -31.86
CA ALA A 844 -23.87 1.32 -32.28
C ALA A 844 -24.61 2.01 -31.11
N THR A 845 -24.67 1.36 -29.95
CA THR A 845 -25.23 1.92 -28.71
C THR A 845 -24.44 3.14 -28.25
N LEU A 846 -23.11 3.04 -28.22
CA LEU A 846 -22.23 4.14 -27.79
C LEU A 846 -22.35 5.36 -28.73
N VAL A 847 -22.39 5.10 -30.03
CA VAL A 847 -22.60 6.13 -31.07
C VAL A 847 -23.94 6.82 -30.86
N ARG A 848 -25.03 6.06 -30.66
CA ARG A 848 -26.36 6.61 -30.44
C ARG A 848 -26.41 7.50 -29.19
N ILE A 849 -25.78 7.09 -28.09
CA ILE A 849 -25.67 7.89 -26.86
C ILE A 849 -24.90 9.19 -27.12
N LEU A 850 -23.78 9.14 -27.85
CA LEU A 850 -23.02 10.34 -28.19
C LEU A 850 -23.84 11.33 -29.05
N LEU A 851 -24.59 10.82 -30.03
CA LEU A 851 -25.50 11.64 -30.86
C LEU A 851 -26.65 12.23 -30.04
N MET A 852 -27.17 11.51 -29.04
CA MET A 852 -28.18 12.05 -28.12
C MET A 852 -27.62 13.19 -27.25
N VAL A 853 -26.34 13.12 -26.86
CA VAL A 853 -25.68 14.21 -26.15
C VAL A 853 -25.45 15.42 -27.07
N GLU A 854 -25.03 15.19 -28.30
CA GLU A 854 -24.78 16.25 -29.30
C GLU A 854 -26.06 16.98 -29.70
N SER A 855 -27.17 16.25 -29.86
CA SER A 855 -28.49 16.82 -30.11
C SER A 855 -29.17 17.41 -28.86
N PHE A 856 -28.46 17.51 -27.73
CA PHE A 856 -28.98 17.98 -26.44
C PHE A 856 -30.18 17.20 -25.86
N THR A 857 -30.49 16.05 -26.47
CA THR A 857 -31.58 15.14 -26.06
C THR A 857 -31.24 14.40 -24.76
N LEU A 858 -29.95 14.11 -24.54
CA LEU A 858 -29.44 13.49 -23.31
C LEU A 858 -28.44 14.43 -22.61
N PRO A 859 -28.73 14.89 -21.38
CA PRO A 859 -27.76 15.65 -20.60
C PRO A 859 -26.50 14.81 -20.32
N LYS A 860 -25.30 15.41 -20.43
CA LYS A 860 -24.02 14.69 -20.21
C LYS A 860 -23.96 13.96 -18.86
N LYS A 861 -24.54 14.54 -17.80
CA LYS A 861 -24.63 13.91 -16.46
C LYS A 861 -25.40 12.58 -16.43
N ASN A 862 -26.25 12.33 -17.43
CA ASN A 862 -27.10 11.15 -17.53
C ASN A 862 -26.50 10.06 -18.44
N VAL A 863 -25.30 10.27 -19.01
CA VAL A 863 -24.63 9.27 -19.86
C VAL A 863 -24.26 8.01 -19.06
N LEU A 864 -23.60 8.15 -17.91
CA LEU A 864 -23.22 6.98 -17.09
C LEU A 864 -24.43 6.20 -16.54
N PRO A 865 -25.48 6.85 -16.00
CA PRO A 865 -26.74 6.16 -15.67
C PRO A 865 -27.32 5.37 -16.83
N LEU A 866 -27.34 5.93 -18.04
CA LEU A 866 -27.84 5.23 -19.22
C LEU A 866 -26.95 4.04 -19.60
N LEU A 867 -25.62 4.19 -19.55
CA LEU A 867 -24.70 3.09 -19.82
C LEU A 867 -24.88 1.92 -18.83
N ARG A 868 -25.21 2.19 -17.57
CA ARG A 868 -25.55 1.13 -16.59
C ARG A 868 -26.76 0.32 -17.05
N LEU A 869 -27.81 1.00 -17.52
CA LEU A 869 -29.01 0.35 -18.07
C LEU A 869 -28.65 -0.48 -19.32
N MET A 870 -27.83 0.06 -20.22
CA MET A 870 -27.42 -0.64 -21.44
C MET A 870 -26.64 -1.94 -21.15
N VAL A 871 -25.92 -2.01 -20.03
CA VAL A 871 -25.20 -3.22 -19.62
C VAL A 871 -26.13 -4.22 -18.93
N SER A 872 -27.11 -3.76 -18.15
CA SER A 872 -28.07 -4.65 -17.48
C SER A 872 -29.14 -5.20 -18.41
N GLU A 873 -29.62 -4.39 -19.36
CA GLU A 873 -30.73 -4.70 -20.26
C GLU A 873 -30.20 -4.86 -21.69
N ARG A 874 -29.71 -6.06 -22.00
CA ARG A 874 -29.07 -6.34 -23.29
C ARG A 874 -30.04 -6.09 -24.45
N ASN A 875 -29.56 -5.37 -25.47
CA ASN A 875 -30.27 -5.01 -26.70
C ASN A 875 -31.41 -3.98 -26.55
N SER A 876 -31.50 -3.27 -25.42
CA SER A 876 -32.41 -2.11 -25.32
C SER A 876 -31.94 -0.97 -26.21
N GLU A 877 -32.86 -0.31 -26.93
CA GLU A 877 -32.54 0.89 -27.70
C GLU A 877 -32.28 2.08 -26.76
N PRO A 878 -31.17 2.85 -26.92
CA PRO A 878 -30.75 3.86 -25.94
C PRO A 878 -31.76 4.96 -25.66
N TYR A 879 -32.51 5.41 -26.67
CA TYR A 879 -33.50 6.46 -26.50
C TYR A 879 -34.72 5.95 -25.73
N ALA A 880 -35.22 4.75 -26.04
CA ALA A 880 -36.32 4.12 -25.32
C ALA A 880 -35.99 3.92 -23.84
N ALA A 881 -34.82 3.36 -23.53
CA ALA A 881 -34.37 3.17 -22.15
C ALA A 881 -34.17 4.50 -21.40
N ALA A 882 -33.60 5.51 -22.07
CA ALA A 882 -33.46 6.83 -21.49
C ALA A 882 -34.82 7.50 -21.21
N LYS A 883 -35.81 7.29 -22.07
CA LYS A 883 -37.17 7.79 -21.90
C LYS A 883 -37.86 7.14 -20.70
N GLU A 884 -37.81 5.81 -20.62
CA GLU A 884 -38.40 5.04 -19.52
C GLU A 884 -37.77 5.41 -18.16
N ALA A 885 -36.44 5.54 -18.13
CA ALA A 885 -35.70 5.94 -16.95
C ALA A 885 -35.72 7.45 -16.66
N ARG A 886 -36.49 8.24 -17.43
CA ARG A 886 -36.61 9.71 -17.30
C ARG A 886 -35.26 10.44 -17.32
N LEU A 887 -34.34 9.96 -18.16
CA LEU A 887 -32.99 10.50 -18.34
C LEU A 887 -32.90 11.55 -19.46
N LEU A 888 -33.93 11.68 -20.31
CA LEU A 888 -33.96 12.66 -21.40
C LEU A 888 -34.11 14.10 -20.88
N ALA A 889 -33.62 15.05 -21.68
CA ALA A 889 -33.89 16.47 -21.46
C ALA A 889 -35.33 16.81 -21.84
N ASN A 890 -35.95 17.74 -21.12
CA ASN A 890 -37.26 18.27 -21.44
C ASN A 890 -37.11 19.42 -22.45
N ASP A 891 -37.81 19.34 -23.58
CA ASP A 891 -37.83 20.31 -24.67
C ASP A 891 -39.15 21.09 -24.79
N ASP A 892 -40.06 20.95 -23.84
CA ASP A 892 -41.31 21.72 -23.74
C ASP A 892 -40.99 23.20 -23.45
N GLU A 893 -41.09 24.02 -24.49
CA GLU A 893 -40.76 25.44 -24.43
C GLU A 893 -41.62 26.19 -23.40
N GLU A 894 -42.93 25.90 -23.32
CA GLU A 894 -43.84 26.59 -22.39
C GLU A 894 -43.51 26.25 -20.94
N LEU A 895 -43.23 24.98 -20.66
CA LEU A 895 -42.84 24.53 -19.32
C LEU A 895 -41.48 25.13 -18.90
N ILE A 896 -40.49 25.13 -19.80
CA ILE A 896 -39.18 25.74 -19.55
C ILE A 896 -39.32 27.24 -19.30
N ARG A 897 -40.11 27.92 -20.12
CA ARG A 897 -40.37 29.37 -20.02
C ARG A 897 -41.05 29.70 -18.69
N SER A 898 -42.08 28.96 -18.31
CA SER A 898 -42.75 29.11 -17.01
C SER A 898 -41.81 28.88 -15.83
N ALA A 899 -41.00 27.82 -15.87
CA ALA A 899 -40.04 27.49 -14.82
C ALA A 899 -38.93 28.55 -14.68
N ILE A 900 -38.39 29.05 -15.79
CA ILE A 900 -37.41 30.16 -15.80
C ILE A 900 -38.04 31.41 -15.18
N SER A 901 -39.25 31.80 -15.61
CA SER A 901 -39.94 32.97 -15.05
C SER A 901 -40.19 32.88 -13.55
N ALA A 902 -40.50 31.69 -13.04
CA ALA A 902 -40.69 31.48 -11.61
C ALA A 902 -39.37 31.53 -10.84
N VAL A 903 -38.30 30.88 -11.34
CA VAL A 903 -36.97 30.91 -10.72
C VAL A 903 -36.39 32.34 -10.70
N LEU A 904 -36.57 33.11 -11.76
CA LEU A 904 -36.13 34.51 -11.81
C LEU A 904 -36.92 35.42 -10.85
N ARG A 905 -38.18 35.11 -10.56
CA ARG A 905 -38.98 35.79 -9.52
C ARG A 905 -38.47 35.49 -8.10
N GLU A 906 -38.10 34.24 -7.85
CA GLU A 906 -37.67 33.77 -6.53
C GLU A 906 -36.20 34.14 -6.20
N GLU A 907 -35.38 34.44 -7.19
CA GLU A 907 -33.94 34.70 -7.02
C GLU A 907 -33.52 36.06 -7.66
N PRO A 908 -34.03 37.21 -7.17
CA PRO A 908 -33.77 38.52 -7.77
C PRO A 908 -32.29 38.94 -7.73
N GLU A 909 -31.55 38.54 -6.69
CA GLU A 909 -30.10 38.80 -6.58
C GLU A 909 -29.28 38.07 -7.65
N ALA A 910 -29.66 36.83 -7.97
CA ALA A 910 -29.01 36.05 -9.01
C ALA A 910 -29.28 36.66 -10.40
N LEU A 911 -30.47 37.21 -10.63
CA LEU A 911 -30.82 37.96 -11.84
C LEU A 911 -29.98 39.24 -11.96
N GLN A 912 -29.80 40.00 -10.88
CA GLN A 912 -28.97 41.22 -10.90
C GLN A 912 -27.49 40.91 -11.17
N ARG A 913 -26.95 39.85 -10.57
CA ARG A 913 -25.59 39.36 -10.86
C ARG A 913 -25.42 38.84 -12.28
N LEU A 914 -26.48 38.26 -12.86
CA LEU A 914 -26.47 37.83 -14.25
C LEU A 914 -26.46 39.04 -15.21
N ARG A 915 -27.24 40.09 -14.91
CA ARG A 915 -27.26 41.35 -15.68
C ARG A 915 -25.95 42.13 -15.62
N SER A 916 -25.19 42.03 -14.53
CA SER A 916 -23.84 42.61 -14.41
C SER A 916 -22.74 41.81 -15.14
N GLY A 917 -23.11 40.83 -15.96
CA GLY A 917 -22.19 40.13 -16.86
C GLY A 917 -21.45 38.93 -16.24
N LYS A 918 -21.74 38.53 -14.99
CA LYS A 918 -21.13 37.33 -14.39
C LYS A 918 -21.73 36.05 -14.97
N LYS A 919 -21.10 35.54 -16.03
CA LYS A 919 -21.48 34.32 -16.76
C LYS A 919 -21.59 33.06 -15.86
N SER A 920 -20.90 33.02 -14.70
CA SER A 920 -20.94 31.90 -13.75
C SER A 920 -22.29 31.67 -13.08
N VAL A 921 -23.18 32.67 -13.04
CA VAL A 921 -24.52 32.57 -12.41
C VAL A 921 -25.52 31.80 -13.28
N ARG A 922 -25.25 31.68 -14.59
CA ARG A 922 -26.14 31.00 -15.56
C ARG A 922 -26.39 29.54 -15.20
N ASN A 923 -25.32 28.80 -14.88
CA ASN A 923 -25.41 27.38 -14.52
C ASN A 923 -26.16 27.14 -13.21
N TYR A 924 -26.06 28.09 -12.26
CA TYR A 924 -26.82 28.05 -11.01
C TYR A 924 -28.33 28.17 -11.26
N LEU A 925 -28.74 29.14 -12.09
CA LEU A 925 -30.16 29.35 -12.44
C LEU A 925 -30.74 28.15 -13.20
N LEU A 926 -30.00 27.60 -14.17
CA LEU A 926 -30.42 26.38 -14.88
C LEU A 926 -30.55 25.17 -13.94
N GLY A 927 -29.69 25.07 -12.92
CA GLY A 927 -29.81 24.05 -11.87
C GLY A 927 -31.11 24.19 -11.05
N ARG A 928 -31.53 25.43 -10.75
CA ARG A 928 -32.79 25.71 -10.04
C ARG A 928 -34.00 25.45 -10.93
N VAL A 929 -33.93 25.79 -12.21
CA VAL A 929 -34.96 25.45 -13.21
C VAL A 929 -35.15 23.94 -13.30
N ALA A 930 -34.05 23.18 -13.42
CA ALA A 930 -34.10 21.73 -13.44
C ALA A 930 -34.70 21.13 -12.15
N LYS A 931 -34.39 21.71 -10.99
CA LYS A 931 -34.96 21.29 -9.70
C LYS A 931 -36.47 21.53 -9.64
N ARG A 932 -36.95 22.65 -10.19
CA ARG A 932 -38.39 22.99 -10.23
C ARG A 932 -39.17 22.08 -11.18
N MET A 933 -38.60 21.80 -12.35
CA MET A 933 -39.22 20.95 -13.36
C MET A 933 -39.14 19.45 -13.01
N GLY A 934 -38.32 19.07 -12.02
CA GLY A 934 -38.04 17.67 -11.70
C GLY A 934 -37.21 16.92 -12.75
N MET A 935 -36.81 17.60 -13.83
CA MET A 935 -36.02 17.08 -14.94
C MET A 935 -35.16 18.19 -15.56
N ALA A 936 -34.09 17.81 -16.27
CA ALA A 936 -33.19 18.79 -16.88
C ALA A 936 -33.87 19.41 -18.12
N PRO A 937 -33.89 20.75 -18.26
CA PRO A 937 -34.37 21.38 -19.48
C PRO A 937 -33.34 21.21 -20.61
N ARG A 938 -33.79 21.28 -21.86
CA ARG A 938 -32.91 21.27 -23.04
C ARG A 938 -31.96 22.48 -22.98
N PRO A 939 -30.64 22.27 -22.87
CA PRO A 939 -29.70 23.34 -22.50
C PRO A 939 -29.68 24.54 -23.45
N ASP A 940 -29.76 24.31 -24.76
CA ASP A 940 -29.78 25.35 -25.79
C ASP A 940 -31.04 26.21 -25.71
N LEU A 941 -32.21 25.56 -25.63
CA LEU A 941 -33.51 26.23 -25.53
C LEU A 941 -33.63 27.00 -24.21
N ALA A 942 -33.23 26.40 -23.09
CA ALA A 942 -33.23 27.06 -21.79
C ALA A 942 -32.27 28.26 -21.74
N MET A 943 -31.10 28.16 -22.39
CA MET A 943 -30.17 29.27 -22.51
C MET A 943 -30.71 30.39 -23.39
N GLN A 944 -31.37 30.06 -24.50
CA GLN A 944 -32.01 31.04 -25.36
C GLN A 944 -33.12 31.80 -24.61
N ILE A 945 -34.03 31.09 -23.93
CA ILE A 945 -35.12 31.68 -23.17
C ILE A 945 -34.59 32.51 -21.99
N LEU A 946 -33.60 32.00 -21.26
CA LEU A 946 -32.97 32.73 -20.15
C LEU A 946 -32.30 34.01 -20.65
N THR A 947 -31.64 33.97 -21.81
CA THR A 947 -30.98 35.14 -22.41
C THR A 947 -32.02 36.16 -22.87
N GLN A 948 -33.07 35.73 -23.59
CA GLN A 948 -34.21 36.57 -23.99
C GLN A 948 -34.90 37.24 -22.79
N ALA A 949 -35.07 36.52 -21.68
CA ALA A 949 -35.66 37.05 -20.45
C ALA A 949 -34.79 38.13 -19.78
N THR A 950 -33.49 38.15 -20.07
CA THR A 950 -32.51 39.03 -19.39
C THR A 950 -32.08 40.24 -20.22
N GLU A 951 -32.13 40.18 -21.57
CA GLU A 951 -31.58 41.20 -22.47
C GLU A 951 -32.60 42.22 -23.02
N GLN A 952 -33.90 41.90 -23.08
CA GLN A 952 -34.92 42.87 -23.51
C GLN A 952 -35.41 43.73 -22.34
N GLU A 953 -35.30 45.06 -22.44
CA GLU A 953 -36.08 45.98 -21.58
C GLU A 953 -37.57 45.66 -21.74
N GLY A 954 -38.21 45.24 -20.64
CA GLY A 954 -39.60 44.77 -20.63
C GLY A 954 -39.81 43.28 -20.98
N GLY A 955 -38.77 42.48 -21.25
CA GLY A 955 -38.89 41.04 -21.53
C GLY A 955 -39.44 40.21 -20.36
N TRP A 956 -39.07 40.58 -19.13
CA TRP A 956 -39.63 39.99 -17.91
C TRP A 956 -41.13 40.30 -17.72
N ALA A 957 -41.59 41.50 -18.13
CA ALA A 957 -42.98 41.91 -18.06
C ALA A 957 -43.88 41.20 -19.11
N ARG A 958 -43.32 40.86 -20.28
CA ARG A 958 -44.02 40.04 -21.30
C ARG A 958 -44.15 38.57 -20.88
N LEU A 959 -43.14 38.02 -20.21
CA LEU A 959 -43.19 36.66 -19.66
C LEU A 959 -44.27 36.50 -18.57
N THR A 960 -44.48 37.52 -17.74
CA THR A 960 -45.52 37.50 -16.69
C THR A 960 -46.93 37.77 -17.24
N GLN A 961 -47.09 38.50 -18.35
CA GLN A 961 -48.40 38.74 -18.99
C GLN A 961 -49.02 37.50 -19.67
N SER A 962 -48.20 36.54 -20.13
CA SER A 962 -48.71 35.31 -20.77
C SER A 962 -49.41 34.30 -19.83
N GLN A 963 -49.37 34.51 -18.51
CA GLN A 963 -50.04 33.64 -17.52
C GLN A 963 -51.46 34.10 -17.13
N GLY A 964 -51.98 35.19 -17.71
CA GLY A 964 -53.35 35.62 -17.53
C GLY A 964 -54.23 35.19 -18.69
N VAL A 965 -54.84 33.99 -18.61
CA VAL A 965 -56.16 33.58 -19.14
C VAL A 965 -56.20 32.06 -19.25
N ARG A 966 -56.71 31.42 -18.19
CA ARG A 966 -57.70 30.32 -18.13
C ARG A 966 -57.61 29.68 -16.74
N GLU A 967 -58.51 30.14 -15.86
CA GLU A 967 -58.97 29.40 -14.67
C GLU A 967 -59.61 28.08 -15.07
#